data_AF-A0A2U1VIQ8-F1
#
_entry.id   AF-A0A2U1VIQ8-F1
#
_cell.length_a   1.000
_cell.length_b   1.000
_cell.length_c   1.000
_cell.angle_alpha   90.00
_cell.angle_beta   90.00
_cell.angle_gamma   90.00
#
_symmetry.space_group_name_H-M   'P 1'
#
loop_
_entity.id
_entity.type
_entity.pdbx_description
1 polymer ?
#
loop_
_entity_poly.entity_id
_entity_poly.type
_entity_poly.pdbx_seq_one_letter_code
_entity_poly.pdbx_strand_id
1 'polypeptide(L)'
;MTKKADTPDSDFSNLIHHIQESRGIDFRGYKRTSLERRIRRRMEEVGCDDFTSYHAFLEAHPQEFINLLNTVLINVTSFFRDKDAWEVLRTDVVPRILERKGSTGHIRIWSVGCASGEEPYSLAMLFAEALGTPEFCRRVKIYATDLDEEALNTARHATYAARDVDSVPEPLLERYFERTGNHYVFQRELRKCVIFGRHNVVSDAPISRIDLLICRNLLIYLEADTQNVVLPRLHYALVNDGFLFLGKAETQLARSRMFEPIDLKSRIFTKVPREWRRSQGGGLALAADAHGGRANQQNRLLESIVDNSAAAYLAVNIDGQLIFANAPARRLFDVEENDIGRPFQDLTISYRPAELRSRIEEVRTSGRTVRIEHQPFSRPGIEPTHLTIEVSLLYGRDGKPFATLMSFVNTSRLFLLQQEVDAAQESLETTIEELQSSNEELETTNEELQSTNEELETTNEELQSTNEELETMNEELRSTNEELEVANEEMRRQGEEASEYKQYSESILRSIDAGIIVLDDNMIVRSWNRWSENVWGLRTEEVVGESFLDLDIGLPVLHLRRALHDTLTNRVAAEPLELEAMDRRGRRIDCRIRLSPLLHHKDTYGAVLIIEDVTERTRADAFARYLGRIIGRSLNEVYVLDPATFHFQLVNRGGEAKLGHSLDALRQIALHELMPDIDAVTFGELVAPLLSGEKDEIVFETRIESGHQPARPVEMCMQYFAQEQPPVLVAIAHDTAKRQSIGSFDGRREAASD
;
A
#
# COMPACT_ATOMS: atom_id res chain seq x y z
N MET A 1 52.10 35.92 -8.34
CA MET A 1 50.86 35.19 -8.70
C MET A 1 50.45 35.62 -10.10
N THR A 2 51.01 34.97 -11.10
CA THR A 2 50.70 35.18 -12.51
C THR A 2 49.57 34.23 -12.90
N LYS A 3 48.39 34.80 -13.21
CA LYS A 3 47.28 34.09 -13.87
C LYS A 3 47.82 33.46 -15.15
N LYS A 4 47.89 32.13 -15.19
CA LYS A 4 48.03 31.39 -16.44
C LYS A 4 46.66 31.51 -17.13
N ALA A 5 46.65 32.11 -18.32
CA ALA A 5 45.48 32.12 -19.17
C ALA A 5 45.30 30.69 -19.66
N ASP A 6 44.32 29.98 -19.11
CA ASP A 6 43.89 28.68 -19.63
C ASP A 6 43.33 28.90 -21.03
N THR A 7 43.97 28.24 -21.99
CA THR A 7 43.53 28.18 -23.37
C THR A 7 42.15 27.51 -23.42
N PRO A 8 41.14 28.09 -24.09
CA PRO A 8 39.78 27.52 -24.21
C PRO A 8 39.71 26.07 -24.76
N ASP A 9 40.82 25.57 -25.29
CA ASP A 9 40.95 24.28 -25.95
C ASP A 9 41.21 23.11 -24.98
N SER A 10 41.76 23.37 -23.77
CA SER A 10 42.02 22.30 -22.78
C SER A 10 40.76 21.86 -22.05
N ASP A 11 39.88 22.79 -21.69
CA ASP A 11 38.74 22.49 -20.82
C ASP A 11 37.70 21.63 -21.54
N PHE A 12 37.49 21.92 -22.82
CA PHE A 12 36.66 21.07 -23.68
C PHE A 12 37.27 19.67 -23.83
N SER A 13 38.59 19.57 -24.06
CA SER A 13 39.27 18.29 -24.20
C SER A 13 39.23 17.46 -22.91
N ASN A 14 39.34 18.10 -21.75
CA ASN A 14 39.19 17.44 -20.44
C ASN A 14 37.77 16.93 -20.23
N LEU A 15 36.75 17.73 -20.57
CA LEU A 15 35.35 17.31 -20.52
C LEU A 15 35.09 16.09 -21.41
N ILE A 16 35.61 16.09 -22.64
CA ILE A 16 35.47 14.94 -23.56
C ILE A 16 36.17 13.70 -23.00
N HIS A 17 37.37 13.86 -22.43
CA HIS A 17 38.09 12.75 -21.82
C HIS A 17 37.31 12.16 -20.64
N HIS A 18 36.74 13.01 -19.78
CA HIS A 18 35.89 12.58 -18.67
C HIS A 18 34.64 11.83 -19.16
N ILE A 19 33.94 12.33 -20.19
CA ILE A 19 32.79 11.61 -20.75
C ILE A 19 33.20 10.25 -21.32
N GLN A 20 34.38 10.17 -21.93
CA GLN A 20 34.93 8.93 -22.46
C GLN A 20 35.23 7.92 -21.34
N GLU A 21 35.85 8.35 -20.23
CA GLU A 21 36.13 7.48 -19.08
C GLU A 21 34.84 7.05 -18.36
N SER A 22 33.90 7.97 -18.14
CA SER A 22 32.69 7.68 -17.36
C SER A 22 31.62 6.89 -18.12
N ARG A 23 31.56 6.99 -19.46
CA ARG A 23 30.51 6.34 -20.27
C ARG A 23 31.03 5.40 -21.35
N GLY A 24 32.35 5.34 -21.56
CA GLY A 24 32.97 4.52 -22.62
C GLY A 24 32.60 5.00 -24.03
N ILE A 25 32.22 6.28 -24.18
CA ILE A 25 31.84 6.86 -25.47
C ILE A 25 33.01 7.68 -26.00
N ASP A 26 33.62 7.18 -27.08
CA ASP A 26 34.77 7.82 -27.70
C ASP A 26 34.33 8.86 -28.74
N PHE A 27 34.49 10.14 -28.40
CA PHE A 27 34.21 11.27 -29.30
C PHE A 27 35.42 11.72 -30.13
N ARG A 28 36.58 11.06 -30.05
CA ARG A 28 37.81 11.47 -30.77
C ARG A 28 37.65 11.45 -32.30
N GLY A 29 36.67 10.71 -32.82
CA GLY A 29 36.31 10.69 -34.23
C GLY A 29 35.17 11.62 -34.64
N TYR A 30 34.57 12.37 -33.70
CA TYR A 30 33.45 13.28 -33.96
C TYR A 30 33.94 14.69 -34.32
N LYS A 31 33.13 15.40 -35.11
CA LYS A 31 33.40 16.80 -35.47
C LYS A 31 33.40 17.71 -34.26
N ARG A 32 34.60 18.15 -33.86
CA ARG A 32 34.84 18.99 -32.66
C ARG A 32 33.91 20.20 -32.60
N THR A 33 33.78 20.95 -33.69
CA THR A 33 32.96 22.18 -33.75
C THR A 33 31.47 21.92 -33.55
N SER A 34 30.97 20.75 -33.97
CA SER A 34 29.56 20.39 -33.85
C SER A 34 29.24 19.90 -32.45
N LEU A 35 30.17 19.12 -31.87
CA LEU A 35 30.12 18.63 -30.51
C LEU A 35 30.14 19.79 -29.52
N GLU A 36 31.13 20.67 -29.64
CA GLU A 36 31.30 21.84 -28.77
C GLU A 36 30.06 22.74 -28.75
N ARG A 37 29.47 23.03 -29.92
CA ARG A 37 28.26 23.85 -30.03
C ARG A 37 27.05 23.22 -29.31
N ARG A 38 26.92 21.89 -29.33
CA ARG A 38 25.82 21.17 -28.67
C ARG A 38 25.99 21.13 -27.17
N ILE A 39 27.22 20.87 -26.71
CA ILE A 39 27.55 20.90 -25.29
C ILE A 39 27.32 22.30 -24.72
N ARG A 40 27.78 23.35 -25.42
CA ARG A 40 27.51 24.75 -25.01
C ARG A 40 26.02 25.07 -24.89
N ARG A 41 25.20 24.61 -25.82
CA ARG A 41 23.75 24.76 -25.71
C ARG A 41 23.20 24.04 -24.46
N ARG A 42 23.69 22.84 -24.16
CA ARG A 42 23.25 22.11 -22.96
C ARG A 42 23.68 22.83 -21.68
N MET A 43 24.90 23.38 -21.66
CA MET A 43 25.40 24.19 -20.57
C MET A 43 24.52 25.42 -20.32
N GLU A 44 24.08 26.12 -21.38
CA GLU A 44 23.15 27.25 -21.27
C GLU A 44 21.80 26.81 -20.65
N GLU A 45 21.30 25.62 -20.99
CA GLU A 45 20.04 25.08 -20.44
C GLU A 45 20.13 24.74 -18.95
N VAL A 46 21.30 24.32 -18.46
CA VAL A 46 21.52 24.01 -17.03
C VAL A 46 22.16 25.17 -16.25
N GLY A 47 22.42 26.31 -16.90
CA GLY A 47 22.99 27.50 -16.27
C GLY A 47 24.48 27.39 -15.93
N CYS A 48 25.27 26.63 -16.70
CA CYS A 48 26.72 26.53 -16.55
C CYS A 48 27.44 27.50 -17.52
N ASP A 49 28.35 28.32 -17.00
CA ASP A 49 29.00 29.40 -17.76
C ASP A 49 30.23 28.92 -18.57
N ASP A 50 30.87 27.82 -18.15
CA ASP A 50 32.08 27.28 -18.79
C ASP A 50 32.19 25.74 -18.69
N PHE A 51 33.11 25.14 -19.44
CA PHE A 51 33.23 23.67 -19.48
C PHE A 51 33.66 23.07 -18.14
N THR A 52 34.39 23.83 -17.32
CA THR A 52 34.86 23.39 -16.00
C THR A 52 33.71 23.31 -15.00
N SER A 53 32.85 24.33 -14.96
CA SER A 53 31.64 24.33 -14.15
C SER A 53 30.67 23.24 -14.60
N TYR A 54 30.55 23.00 -15.91
CA TYR A 54 29.72 21.91 -16.42
C TYR A 54 30.31 20.52 -16.12
N HIS A 55 31.64 20.36 -16.16
CA HIS A 55 32.32 19.14 -15.76
C HIS A 55 32.05 18.82 -14.28
N ALA A 56 32.21 19.80 -13.37
CA ALA A 56 31.85 19.63 -11.96
C ALA A 56 30.35 19.35 -11.76
N PHE A 57 29.48 19.93 -12.60
CA PHE A 57 28.04 19.68 -12.56
C PHE A 57 27.70 18.23 -12.94
N LEU A 58 28.38 17.66 -13.93
CA LEU A 58 28.24 16.25 -14.32
C LEU A 58 28.70 15.29 -13.23
N GLU A 59 29.79 15.62 -12.51
CA GLU A 59 30.25 14.83 -11.37
C GLU A 59 29.24 14.83 -10.21
N ALA A 60 28.62 15.98 -9.94
CA ALA A 60 27.62 16.11 -8.88
C ALA A 60 26.25 15.52 -9.27
N HIS A 61 25.92 15.45 -10.56
CA HIS A 61 24.61 14.99 -11.06
C HIS A 61 24.78 13.92 -12.15
N PRO A 62 24.97 12.64 -11.79
CA PRO A 62 25.18 11.56 -12.77
C PRO A 62 24.05 11.39 -13.79
N GLN A 63 22.83 11.84 -13.47
CA GLN A 63 21.69 11.84 -14.40
C GLN A 63 21.84 12.88 -15.52
N GLU A 64 22.63 13.94 -15.35
CA GLU A 64 22.81 14.96 -16.39
C GLU A 64 23.57 14.42 -17.62
N PHE A 65 24.40 13.39 -17.45
CA PHE A 65 25.01 12.68 -18.57
C PHE A 65 23.98 12.18 -19.59
N ILE A 66 22.79 11.77 -19.14
CA ILE A 66 21.70 11.34 -20.01
C ILE A 66 21.29 12.49 -20.94
N ASN A 67 21.01 13.65 -20.36
CA ASN A 67 20.56 14.80 -21.12
C ASN A 67 21.65 15.36 -22.04
N LEU A 68 22.91 15.33 -21.58
CA LEU A 68 24.07 15.68 -22.37
C LEU A 68 24.19 14.77 -23.59
N LEU A 69 24.16 13.46 -23.39
CA LEU A 69 24.26 12.48 -24.47
C LEU A 69 23.09 12.62 -25.45
N ASN A 70 21.86 12.77 -24.97
CA ASN A 70 20.68 13.03 -25.81
C ASN A 70 20.80 14.34 -26.63
N THR A 71 21.54 15.32 -26.14
CA THR A 71 21.77 16.60 -26.84
C THR A 71 22.90 16.49 -27.87
N VAL A 72 23.93 15.73 -27.53
CA VAL A 72 25.17 15.54 -28.29
C VAL A 72 25.00 14.51 -29.40
N LEU A 73 24.55 13.31 -29.03
CA LEU A 73 24.12 12.25 -29.91
C LEU A 73 22.69 12.60 -30.30
N ILE A 74 22.47 13.14 -31.50
CA ILE A 74 21.09 13.41 -31.94
C ILE A 74 20.39 12.07 -32.14
N ASN A 75 19.69 11.61 -31.11
CA ASN A 75 18.87 10.41 -31.12
C ASN A 75 17.49 10.66 -31.75
N VAL A 76 17.27 11.80 -32.42
CA VAL A 76 16.01 12.09 -33.12
C VAL A 76 15.93 11.20 -34.36
N THR A 77 15.23 10.09 -34.19
CA THR A 77 14.79 9.17 -35.22
C THR A 77 13.27 9.18 -35.31
N SER A 78 12.73 8.57 -36.35
CA SER A 78 11.29 8.47 -36.59
C SER A 78 11.03 7.29 -37.51
N PHE A 79 9.90 6.61 -37.35
CA PHE A 79 9.54 5.51 -38.24
C PHE A 79 9.50 5.98 -39.70
N PHE A 80 10.04 5.16 -40.61
CA PHE A 80 10.12 5.45 -42.05
C PHE A 80 10.71 6.84 -42.39
N ARG A 81 11.72 7.30 -41.62
CA ARG A 81 12.44 8.55 -41.89
C ARG A 81 12.95 8.58 -43.33
N ASP A 82 12.66 9.65 -44.08
CA ASP A 82 12.83 9.74 -45.54
C ASP A 82 11.99 8.69 -46.32
N LYS A 83 10.66 8.82 -46.28
CA LYS A 83 9.71 7.86 -46.90
C LYS A 83 10.07 7.44 -48.33
N ASP A 84 10.51 8.38 -49.18
CA ASP A 84 10.96 8.08 -50.55
C ASP A 84 12.07 7.01 -50.62
N ALA A 85 13.00 7.01 -49.66
CA ALA A 85 14.09 6.04 -49.64
C ALA A 85 13.62 4.64 -49.22
N TRP A 86 12.64 4.57 -48.31
CA TRP A 86 12.00 3.31 -47.91
C TRP A 86 11.16 2.70 -49.04
N GLU A 87 10.59 3.53 -49.91
CA GLU A 87 9.94 3.07 -51.15
C GLU A 87 10.93 2.34 -52.04
N VAL A 88 12.11 2.92 -52.29
CA VAL A 88 13.17 2.26 -53.09
C VAL A 88 13.63 0.95 -52.43
N LEU A 89 13.76 0.92 -51.10
CA LEU A 89 14.03 -0.34 -50.40
C LEU A 89 12.95 -1.38 -50.69
N ARG A 90 11.67 -0.99 -50.63
CA ARG A 90 10.52 -1.88 -50.86
C ARG A 90 10.46 -2.41 -52.29
N THR A 91 10.66 -1.55 -53.29
CA THR A 91 10.46 -1.92 -54.70
C THR A 91 11.67 -2.57 -55.34
N ASP A 92 12.88 -2.14 -54.95
CA ASP A 92 14.10 -2.53 -55.68
C ASP A 92 15.01 -3.44 -54.86
N VAL A 93 15.19 -3.15 -53.56
CA VAL A 93 16.19 -3.84 -52.72
C VAL A 93 15.64 -5.12 -52.12
N VAL A 94 14.51 -5.04 -51.42
CA VAL A 94 13.90 -6.19 -50.73
C VAL A 94 13.61 -7.33 -51.71
N PRO A 95 12.97 -7.11 -52.88
CA PRO A 95 12.71 -8.19 -53.83
C PRO A 95 13.99 -8.88 -54.32
N ARG A 96 15.07 -8.13 -54.58
CA ARG A 96 16.38 -8.71 -54.98
C ARG A 96 17.00 -9.55 -53.88
N ILE A 97 16.87 -9.14 -52.62
CA ILE A 97 17.33 -9.94 -51.47
C ILE A 97 16.52 -11.24 -51.39
N LEU A 98 15.19 -11.16 -51.52
CA LEU A 98 14.30 -12.32 -51.46
C LEU A 98 14.56 -13.31 -52.60
N GLU A 99 14.72 -12.81 -53.83
CA GLU A 99 15.05 -13.61 -55.01
C GLU A 99 16.38 -14.35 -54.82
N ARG A 100 17.43 -13.65 -54.39
CA ARG A 100 18.75 -14.25 -54.13
C ARG A 100 18.70 -15.35 -53.07
N LYS A 101 17.92 -15.13 -52.01
CA LYS A 101 17.84 -16.08 -50.87
C LYS A 101 16.88 -17.23 -51.12
N GLY A 102 16.05 -17.16 -52.15
CA GLY A 102 15.03 -18.17 -52.44
C GLY A 102 14.01 -18.31 -51.31
N SER A 103 13.41 -19.49 -51.17
CA SER A 103 12.36 -19.78 -50.17
C SER A 103 12.88 -20.19 -48.79
N THR A 104 14.17 -20.55 -48.66
CA THR A 104 14.75 -21.09 -47.42
C THR A 104 15.93 -20.30 -46.88
N GLY A 105 16.52 -19.38 -47.66
CA GLY A 105 17.68 -18.62 -47.22
C GLY A 105 17.35 -17.65 -46.08
N HIS A 106 18.23 -17.63 -45.07
CA HIS A 106 18.20 -16.67 -43.97
C HIS A 106 18.69 -15.29 -44.41
N ILE A 107 18.02 -14.25 -43.92
CA ILE A 107 18.29 -12.84 -44.23
C ILE A 107 18.82 -12.18 -42.97
N ARG A 108 20.02 -11.61 -43.06
CA ARG A 108 20.67 -10.88 -41.96
C ARG A 108 20.71 -9.40 -42.30
N ILE A 109 20.13 -8.58 -41.44
CA ILE A 109 20.07 -7.13 -41.61
C ILE A 109 20.83 -6.49 -40.45
N TRP A 110 21.55 -5.41 -40.69
CA TRP A 110 22.23 -4.66 -39.62
C TRP A 110 21.89 -3.18 -39.71
N SER A 111 21.24 -2.63 -38.68
CA SER A 111 21.01 -1.20 -38.49
C SER A 111 22.03 -0.67 -37.49
N VAL A 112 22.92 0.22 -37.96
CA VAL A 112 24.00 0.85 -37.22
C VAL A 112 23.57 2.27 -36.83
N GLY A 113 23.62 2.59 -35.54
CA GLY A 113 23.09 3.85 -35.01
C GLY A 113 21.56 3.80 -34.92
N CYS A 114 21.01 2.75 -34.31
CA CYS A 114 19.57 2.49 -34.31
C CYS A 114 18.74 3.38 -33.37
N ALA A 115 19.39 4.16 -32.49
CA ALA A 115 18.76 5.00 -31.48
C ALA A 115 17.64 4.25 -30.72
N SER A 116 16.45 4.85 -30.60
CA SER A 116 15.29 4.29 -29.89
C SER A 116 14.53 3.18 -30.64
N GLY A 117 15.06 2.68 -31.76
CA GLY A 117 14.58 1.46 -32.41
C GLY A 117 13.62 1.64 -33.60
N GLU A 118 13.22 2.86 -33.95
CA GLU A 118 12.25 3.13 -35.00
C GLU A 118 12.72 2.62 -36.38
N GLU A 119 14.02 2.69 -36.67
CA GLU A 119 14.60 2.18 -37.92
C GLU A 119 14.55 0.64 -38.04
N PRO A 120 15.07 -0.15 -37.08
CA PRO A 120 14.97 -1.61 -37.16
C PRO A 120 13.51 -2.11 -37.11
N TYR A 121 12.59 -1.42 -36.42
CA TYR A 121 11.18 -1.78 -36.49
C TYR A 121 10.51 -1.40 -37.82
N SER A 122 10.93 -0.30 -38.46
CA SER A 122 10.53 0.03 -39.83
C SER A 122 10.97 -1.07 -40.82
N LEU A 123 12.17 -1.62 -40.64
CA LEU A 123 12.64 -2.79 -41.40
C LEU A 123 11.84 -4.05 -41.10
N ALA A 124 11.52 -4.31 -39.84
CA ALA A 124 10.72 -5.46 -39.45
C ALA A 124 9.35 -5.42 -40.15
N MET A 125 8.66 -4.28 -40.12
CA MET A 125 7.40 -4.08 -40.84
C MET A 125 7.57 -4.26 -42.35
N LEU A 126 8.62 -3.66 -42.94
CA LEU A 126 8.88 -3.75 -44.38
C LEU A 126 9.06 -5.20 -44.86
N PHE A 127 9.87 -5.99 -44.15
CA PHE A 127 10.10 -7.39 -44.51
C PHE A 127 8.91 -8.29 -44.15
N ALA A 128 8.17 -7.98 -43.06
CA ALA A 128 6.96 -8.70 -42.70
C ALA A 128 5.83 -8.50 -43.72
N GLU A 129 5.68 -7.31 -44.30
CA GLU A 129 4.72 -7.08 -45.40
C GLU A 129 5.13 -7.84 -46.68
N ALA A 130 6.44 -7.98 -46.94
CA ALA A 130 6.92 -8.68 -48.13
C ALA A 130 6.88 -10.21 -48.03
N LEU A 131 7.06 -10.78 -46.82
CA LEU A 131 7.15 -12.22 -46.58
C LEU A 131 5.93 -12.82 -45.90
N GLY A 132 5.15 -12.01 -45.19
CA GLY A 132 4.22 -12.44 -44.14
C GLY A 132 4.93 -12.68 -42.80
N THR A 133 4.23 -12.42 -41.70
CA THR A 133 4.76 -12.52 -40.33
C THR A 133 5.43 -13.87 -39.99
N PRO A 134 4.83 -15.05 -40.32
CA PRO A 134 5.45 -16.33 -39.96
C PRO A 134 6.79 -16.57 -40.66
N GLU A 135 6.88 -16.23 -41.95
CA GLU A 135 8.09 -16.40 -42.75
C GLU A 135 9.16 -15.37 -42.36
N PHE A 136 8.76 -14.14 -42.03
CA PHE A 136 9.65 -13.15 -41.44
C PHE A 136 10.32 -13.69 -40.17
N CYS A 137 9.54 -14.19 -39.21
CA CYS A 137 10.07 -14.67 -37.94
C CYS A 137 11.03 -15.86 -38.08
N ARG A 138 10.80 -16.69 -39.10
CA ARG A 138 11.64 -17.86 -39.41
C ARG A 138 12.95 -17.48 -40.10
N ARG A 139 12.95 -16.47 -40.96
CA ARG A 139 14.02 -16.23 -41.93
C ARG A 139 14.84 -14.98 -41.67
N VAL A 140 14.27 -13.95 -41.04
CA VAL A 140 14.91 -12.64 -40.91
C VAL A 140 15.46 -12.46 -39.50
N LYS A 141 16.71 -11.99 -39.41
CA LYS A 141 17.32 -11.51 -38.17
C LYS A 141 17.88 -10.11 -38.39
N ILE A 142 17.42 -9.17 -37.57
CA ILE A 142 17.83 -7.77 -37.60
C ILE A 142 18.75 -7.54 -36.41
N TYR A 143 20.02 -7.22 -36.67
CA TYR A 143 20.94 -6.73 -35.67
C TYR A 143 20.79 -5.21 -35.63
N ALA A 144 20.49 -4.65 -34.46
CA ALA A 144 20.32 -3.22 -34.27
C ALA A 144 21.30 -2.78 -33.20
N THR A 145 22.18 -1.84 -33.54
CA THR A 145 23.27 -1.49 -32.65
C THR A 145 23.44 0.01 -32.49
N ASP A 146 23.75 0.44 -31.28
CA ASP A 146 24.01 1.84 -30.95
C ASP A 146 25.12 1.95 -29.88
N LEU A 147 25.65 3.16 -29.67
CA LEU A 147 26.52 3.48 -28.54
C LEU A 147 25.71 3.86 -27.29
N ASP A 148 24.48 4.33 -27.46
CA ASP A 148 23.61 4.78 -26.39
C ASP A 148 22.75 3.64 -25.81
N GLU A 149 23.07 3.20 -24.59
CA GLU A 149 22.33 2.14 -23.90
C GLU A 149 20.90 2.52 -23.49
N GLU A 150 20.62 3.80 -23.24
CA GLU A 150 19.27 4.22 -22.86
C GLU A 150 18.34 4.20 -24.08
N ALA A 151 18.86 4.65 -25.23
CA ALA A 151 18.16 4.51 -26.49
C ALA A 151 17.91 3.02 -26.82
N LEU A 152 18.92 2.16 -26.62
CA LEU A 152 18.76 0.70 -26.77
C LEU A 152 17.73 0.12 -25.80
N ASN A 153 17.67 0.58 -24.55
CA ASN A 153 16.66 0.15 -23.58
C ASN A 153 15.25 0.55 -24.04
N THR A 154 15.07 1.77 -24.53
CA THR A 154 13.80 2.20 -25.14
C THR A 154 13.43 1.31 -26.32
N ALA A 155 14.40 1.02 -27.19
CA ALA A 155 14.22 0.15 -28.35
C ALA A 155 13.84 -1.28 -27.96
N ARG A 156 14.44 -1.85 -26.90
CA ARG A 156 14.13 -3.18 -26.36
C ARG A 156 12.69 -3.26 -25.81
N HIS A 157 12.23 -2.22 -25.11
CA HIS A 157 10.86 -2.15 -24.62
C HIS A 157 9.83 -1.98 -25.75
N ALA A 158 10.22 -1.27 -26.82
CA ALA A 158 9.41 -1.05 -28.02
C ALA A 158 8.04 -0.41 -27.71
N THR A 159 8.03 0.51 -26.74
CA THR A 159 6.85 1.24 -26.29
C THR A 159 7.02 2.71 -26.66
N TYR A 160 6.10 3.24 -27.45
CA TYR A 160 6.21 4.56 -28.07
C TYR A 160 5.00 5.43 -27.72
N ALA A 161 5.18 6.74 -27.60
CA ALA A 161 4.06 7.67 -27.45
C ALA A 161 3.39 7.92 -28.82
N ALA A 162 2.17 8.48 -28.82
CA ALA A 162 1.44 8.77 -30.05
C ALA A 162 2.26 9.62 -31.06
N ARG A 163 2.97 10.64 -30.57
CA ARG A 163 3.81 11.52 -31.39
C ARG A 163 4.96 10.79 -32.11
N ASP A 164 5.46 9.70 -31.53
CA ASP A 164 6.62 8.98 -32.05
C ASP A 164 6.20 8.07 -33.22
N VAL A 165 4.93 7.63 -33.24
CA VAL A 165 4.35 6.78 -34.30
C VAL A 165 3.56 7.57 -35.36
N ASP A 166 3.47 8.91 -35.26
CA ASP A 166 2.75 9.77 -36.23
C ASP A 166 3.20 9.58 -37.69
N SER A 167 4.46 9.17 -37.91
CA SER A 167 4.99 8.94 -39.24
C SER A 167 4.64 7.58 -39.84
N VAL A 168 4.17 6.62 -39.01
CA VAL A 168 3.76 5.26 -39.41
C VAL A 168 2.44 5.33 -40.18
N PRO A 169 2.34 4.72 -41.38
CA PRO A 169 1.05 4.60 -42.07
C PRO A 169 0.01 3.87 -41.23
N GLU A 170 -1.21 4.39 -41.18
CA GLU A 170 -2.33 3.85 -40.37
C GLU A 170 -2.55 2.33 -40.54
N PRO A 171 -2.52 1.74 -41.76
CA PRO A 171 -2.67 0.29 -41.91
C PRO A 171 -1.55 -0.54 -41.27
N LEU A 172 -0.34 0.01 -41.17
CA LEU A 172 0.79 -0.66 -40.51
C LEU A 172 0.71 -0.47 -38.99
N LEU A 173 0.25 0.70 -38.54
CA LEU A 173 0.07 1.01 -37.12
C LEU A 173 -0.95 0.04 -36.50
N GLU A 174 -2.12 -0.12 -37.13
CA GLU A 174 -3.16 -1.06 -36.68
C GLU A 174 -2.69 -2.52 -36.67
N ARG A 175 -1.82 -2.88 -37.63
CA ARG A 175 -1.39 -4.27 -37.82
C ARG A 175 -0.23 -4.69 -36.93
N TYR A 176 0.70 -3.77 -36.60
CA TYR A 176 1.97 -4.10 -35.96
C TYR A 176 2.16 -3.49 -34.58
N PHE A 177 1.23 -2.65 -34.12
CA PHE A 177 1.24 -2.08 -32.78
C PHE A 177 -0.05 -2.41 -32.04
N GLU A 178 0.09 -2.66 -30.73
CA GLU A 178 -1.01 -2.78 -29.79
C GLU A 178 -1.11 -1.47 -29.01
N ARG A 179 -2.31 -0.89 -28.94
CA ARG A 179 -2.54 0.33 -28.17
C ARG A 179 -2.83 -0.03 -26.72
N THR A 180 -1.96 0.38 -25.81
CA THR A 180 -2.12 0.19 -24.35
C THR A 180 -2.14 1.56 -23.69
N GLY A 181 -3.34 2.01 -23.31
CA GLY A 181 -3.54 3.36 -22.77
C GLY A 181 -3.15 4.45 -23.77
N ASN A 182 -2.14 5.24 -23.42
CA ASN A 182 -1.60 6.33 -24.25
C ASN A 182 -0.32 5.96 -25.02
N HIS A 183 0.06 4.68 -24.99
CA HIS A 183 1.25 4.16 -25.66
C HIS A 183 0.91 3.14 -26.74
N TYR A 184 1.80 3.01 -27.71
CA TYR A 184 1.81 2.01 -28.76
C TYR A 184 2.95 1.04 -28.52
N VAL A 185 2.63 -0.24 -28.35
CA VAL A 185 3.60 -1.30 -28.10
C VAL A 185 3.78 -2.12 -29.37
N PHE A 186 5.01 -2.24 -29.86
CA PHE A 186 5.30 -3.03 -31.06
C PHE A 186 5.11 -4.53 -30.79
N GLN A 187 4.55 -5.25 -31.76
CA GLN A 187 4.22 -6.66 -31.61
C GLN A 187 5.38 -7.53 -31.15
N ARG A 188 5.13 -8.33 -30.11
CA ARG A 188 6.13 -9.18 -29.45
C ARG A 188 6.81 -10.18 -30.38
N GLU A 189 6.08 -10.76 -31.33
CA GLU A 189 6.64 -11.79 -32.24
C GLU A 189 7.67 -11.22 -33.20
N LEU A 190 7.40 -10.06 -33.81
CA LEU A 190 8.39 -9.40 -34.67
C LEU A 190 9.55 -8.84 -33.85
N ARG A 191 9.27 -8.34 -32.63
CA ARG A 191 10.30 -7.81 -31.72
C ARG A 191 11.39 -8.84 -31.41
N LYS A 192 11.05 -10.11 -31.21
CA LYS A 192 12.02 -11.22 -30.99
C LYS A 192 13.01 -11.43 -32.14
N CYS A 193 12.74 -10.87 -33.32
CA CYS A 193 13.60 -11.00 -34.49
C CYS A 193 14.62 -9.86 -34.59
N VAL A 194 14.50 -8.84 -33.73
CA VAL A 194 15.43 -7.72 -33.61
C VAL A 194 16.33 -7.95 -32.40
N ILE A 195 17.64 -8.02 -32.63
CA ILE A 195 18.67 -8.19 -31.60
C ILE A 195 19.34 -6.85 -31.38
N PHE A 196 19.11 -6.26 -30.21
CA PHE A 196 19.72 -5.00 -29.79
C PHE A 196 21.02 -5.25 -29.03
N GLY A 197 22.10 -4.58 -29.42
CA GLY A 197 23.38 -4.67 -28.73
C GLY A 197 24.20 -3.39 -28.85
N ARG A 198 24.96 -3.07 -27.80
CA ARG A 198 25.91 -1.97 -27.87
C ARG A 198 27.06 -2.31 -28.81
N HIS A 199 27.38 -1.40 -29.73
CA HIS A 199 28.46 -1.60 -30.71
C HIS A 199 29.05 -0.26 -31.13
N ASN A 200 30.37 -0.15 -31.03
CA ASN A 200 31.13 0.94 -31.61
C ASN A 200 31.63 0.58 -33.01
N VAL A 201 31.03 1.19 -34.04
CA VAL A 201 31.38 0.93 -35.45
C VAL A 201 32.84 1.23 -35.80
N VAL A 202 33.52 2.05 -35.00
CA VAL A 202 34.92 2.45 -35.24
C VAL A 202 35.90 1.39 -34.72
N SER A 203 35.71 0.92 -33.48
CA SER A 203 36.64 0.01 -32.79
C SER A 203 36.24 -1.45 -32.88
N ASP A 204 34.94 -1.76 -32.74
CA ASP A 204 34.47 -3.11 -32.45
C ASP A 204 34.39 -3.93 -33.73
N ALA A 205 34.63 -5.25 -33.62
CA ALA A 205 34.60 -6.15 -34.75
C ALA A 205 33.22 -6.07 -35.47
N PRO A 206 33.18 -5.88 -36.80
CA PRO A 206 31.91 -5.75 -37.52
C PRO A 206 31.16 -7.08 -37.60
N ILE A 207 29.83 -7.03 -37.52
CA ILE A 207 28.99 -8.22 -37.75
C ILE A 207 29.13 -8.63 -39.22
N SER A 208 29.50 -9.89 -39.47
CA SER A 208 29.75 -10.38 -40.82
C SER A 208 28.52 -11.03 -41.47
N ARG A 209 28.60 -11.19 -42.80
CA ARG A 209 27.60 -11.83 -43.66
C ARG A 209 26.21 -11.15 -43.61
N ILE A 210 26.21 -9.82 -43.68
CA ILE A 210 25.00 -9.00 -43.72
C ILE A 210 24.49 -8.85 -45.16
N ASP A 211 23.19 -9.03 -45.35
CA ASP A 211 22.51 -8.90 -46.64
C ASP A 211 22.10 -7.45 -46.94
N LEU A 212 21.62 -6.75 -45.91
CA LEU A 212 21.27 -5.33 -45.94
C LEU A 212 21.87 -4.64 -44.71
N LEU A 213 22.75 -3.67 -44.94
CA LEU A 213 23.33 -2.84 -43.90
C LEU A 213 22.76 -1.43 -44.01
N ILE A 214 22.28 -0.89 -42.91
CA ILE A 214 21.78 0.48 -42.80
C ILE A 214 22.67 1.22 -41.82
N CYS A 215 23.21 2.36 -42.24
CA CYS A 215 24.03 3.22 -41.41
C CYS A 215 23.65 4.66 -41.76
N ARG A 216 22.53 5.13 -41.20
CA ARG A 216 21.90 6.38 -41.62
C ARG A 216 22.09 7.46 -40.58
N ASN A 217 22.44 8.65 -41.07
CA ASN A 217 22.58 9.85 -40.26
C ASN A 217 23.63 9.74 -39.15
N LEU A 218 24.55 8.77 -39.23
CA LEU A 218 25.64 8.58 -38.28
C LEU A 218 26.95 9.14 -38.83
N LEU A 219 27.26 8.88 -40.10
CA LEU A 219 28.56 9.25 -40.69
C LEU A 219 28.74 10.77 -40.76
N ILE A 220 27.65 11.54 -40.79
CA ILE A 220 27.69 13.02 -40.81
C ILE A 220 28.40 13.63 -39.60
N TYR A 221 28.43 12.92 -38.47
CA TYR A 221 29.07 13.36 -37.23
C TYR A 221 30.56 13.05 -37.18
N LEU A 222 31.01 12.08 -37.98
CA LEU A 222 32.39 11.62 -37.97
C LEU A 222 33.29 12.51 -38.84
N GLU A 223 34.54 12.66 -38.42
CA GLU A 223 35.61 13.27 -39.22
C GLU A 223 35.97 12.39 -40.43
N ALA A 224 36.57 13.00 -41.46
CA ALA A 224 36.87 12.30 -42.71
C ALA A 224 37.78 11.07 -42.52
N ASP A 225 38.76 11.17 -41.62
CA ASP A 225 39.67 10.05 -41.32
C ASP A 225 38.94 8.89 -40.63
N THR A 226 38.04 9.19 -39.69
CA THR A 226 37.20 8.17 -39.05
C THR A 226 36.24 7.52 -40.03
N GLN A 227 35.65 8.29 -40.97
CA GLN A 227 34.84 7.73 -42.06
C GLN A 227 35.66 6.76 -42.94
N ASN A 228 36.93 7.07 -43.23
CA ASN A 228 37.84 6.19 -43.99
C ASN A 228 38.16 4.87 -43.26
N VAL A 229 38.06 4.83 -41.93
CA VAL A 229 38.20 3.59 -41.14
C VAL A 229 36.90 2.79 -41.11
N VAL A 230 35.75 3.46 -40.98
CA VAL A 230 34.43 2.80 -40.88
C VAL A 230 34.01 2.16 -42.20
N LEU A 231 34.23 2.82 -43.34
CA LEU A 231 33.76 2.33 -44.64
C LEU A 231 34.29 0.94 -45.05
N PRO A 232 35.61 0.64 -44.91
CA PRO A 232 36.13 -0.71 -45.12
C PRO A 232 35.51 -1.77 -44.20
N ARG A 233 35.18 -1.41 -42.94
CA ARG A 233 34.55 -2.33 -41.98
C ARG A 233 33.11 -2.65 -42.40
N LEU A 234 32.34 -1.65 -42.83
CA LEU A 234 31.00 -1.85 -43.40
C LEU A 234 31.05 -2.67 -44.70
N HIS A 235 32.06 -2.45 -45.55
CA HIS A 235 32.28 -3.26 -46.76
C HIS A 235 32.56 -4.72 -46.42
N TYR A 236 33.38 -4.98 -45.40
CA TYR A 236 33.69 -6.33 -44.91
C TYR A 236 32.45 -7.04 -44.35
N ALA A 237 31.60 -6.31 -43.60
CA ALA A 237 30.37 -6.83 -43.01
C ALA A 237 29.39 -7.42 -44.04
N LEU A 238 29.30 -6.79 -45.21
CA LEU A 238 28.36 -7.17 -46.27
C LEU A 238 28.78 -8.46 -46.99
N VAL A 239 27.81 -9.30 -47.34
CA VAL A 239 28.02 -10.37 -48.33
C VAL A 239 28.35 -9.79 -49.69
N ASN A 240 28.93 -10.59 -50.59
CA ASN A 240 29.04 -10.22 -52.00
C ASN A 240 27.62 -9.92 -52.53
N ASP A 241 27.48 -8.83 -53.27
CA ASP A 241 26.19 -8.30 -53.74
C ASP A 241 25.22 -7.86 -52.61
N GLY A 242 25.71 -7.67 -51.39
CA GLY A 242 24.96 -7.07 -50.28
C GLY A 242 24.66 -5.59 -50.53
N PHE A 243 23.66 -5.07 -49.82
CA PHE A 243 23.17 -3.69 -49.99
C PHE A 243 23.55 -2.82 -48.81
N LEU A 244 23.96 -1.58 -49.09
CA LEU A 244 24.26 -0.55 -48.11
C LEU A 244 23.28 0.62 -48.28
N PHE A 245 22.61 1.01 -47.21
CA PHE A 245 21.68 2.12 -47.19
C PHE A 245 22.15 3.21 -46.21
N LEU A 246 22.30 4.42 -46.73
CA LEU A 246 22.89 5.56 -46.02
C LEU A 246 21.95 6.77 -45.96
N GLY A 247 22.29 7.73 -45.11
CA GLY A 247 21.55 8.98 -44.95
C GLY A 247 21.78 9.93 -46.13
N LYS A 248 20.77 10.74 -46.49
CA LYS A 248 20.85 11.68 -47.62
C LYS A 248 22.08 12.62 -47.59
N ALA A 249 22.49 13.02 -46.39
CA ALA A 249 23.60 13.93 -46.14
C ALA A 249 24.99 13.26 -46.15
N GLU A 250 25.07 11.95 -46.39
CA GLU A 250 26.32 11.18 -46.34
C GLU A 250 26.91 11.03 -47.74
N THR A 251 27.75 12.00 -48.13
CA THR A 251 28.21 12.19 -49.52
C THR A 251 29.57 11.56 -49.85
N GLN A 252 30.32 11.06 -48.86
CA GLN A 252 31.73 10.67 -49.07
C GLN A 252 31.93 9.33 -49.82
N LEU A 253 30.93 8.45 -49.90
CA LEU A 253 31.10 7.13 -50.52
C LEU A 253 31.35 7.17 -52.03
N ALA A 254 30.93 8.22 -52.72
CA ALA A 254 31.13 8.36 -54.16
C ALA A 254 32.63 8.38 -54.56
N ARG A 255 33.54 8.61 -53.61
CA ARG A 255 35.00 8.55 -53.84
C ARG A 255 35.59 7.15 -53.64
N SER A 256 34.90 6.26 -52.94
CA SER A 256 35.37 4.91 -52.70
C SER A 256 34.96 3.98 -53.85
N ARG A 257 35.90 3.27 -54.47
CA ARG A 257 35.61 2.22 -55.46
C ARG A 257 35.05 0.93 -54.82
N MET A 258 34.46 1.03 -53.62
CA MET A 258 34.01 -0.11 -52.81
C MET A 258 32.53 -0.42 -53.02
N PHE A 259 31.74 0.57 -53.44
CA PHE A 259 30.29 0.46 -53.58
C PHE A 259 29.83 1.09 -54.90
N GLU A 260 28.81 0.47 -55.51
CA GLU A 260 28.17 0.97 -56.73
C GLU A 260 26.75 1.45 -56.39
N PRO A 261 26.33 2.65 -56.82
CA PRO A 261 25.00 3.15 -56.49
C PRO A 261 23.90 2.40 -57.23
N ILE A 262 22.86 2.02 -56.51
CA ILE A 262 21.58 1.56 -57.07
C ILE A 262 20.66 2.75 -57.26
N ASP A 263 20.53 3.56 -56.22
CA ASP A 263 19.84 4.84 -56.28
C ASP A 263 20.66 5.92 -55.56
N LEU A 264 21.22 6.83 -56.35
CA LEU A 264 22.03 7.95 -55.85
C LEU A 264 21.18 8.94 -55.05
N LYS A 265 19.89 9.09 -55.37
CA LYS A 265 18.99 10.05 -54.71
C LYS A 265 18.69 9.62 -53.27
N SER A 266 18.44 8.32 -53.07
CA SER A 266 18.13 7.72 -51.77
C SER A 266 19.35 7.13 -51.07
N ARG A 267 20.55 7.24 -51.67
CA ARG A 267 21.83 6.78 -51.11
C ARG A 267 21.84 5.28 -50.78
N ILE A 268 21.40 4.48 -51.74
CA ILE A 268 21.40 3.02 -51.67
C ILE A 268 22.45 2.49 -52.65
N PHE A 269 23.30 1.59 -52.17
CA PHE A 269 24.44 1.06 -52.90
C PHE A 269 24.51 -0.47 -52.80
N THR A 270 25.20 -1.10 -53.76
CA THR A 270 25.59 -2.51 -53.68
C THR A 270 27.10 -2.64 -53.51
N LYS A 271 27.54 -3.72 -52.85
CA LYS A 271 28.95 -4.02 -52.64
C LYS A 271 29.63 -4.38 -53.97
N VAL A 272 30.74 -3.71 -54.29
CA VAL A 272 31.65 -4.15 -55.37
C VAL A 272 32.63 -5.19 -54.81
N PRO A 273 32.64 -6.43 -55.33
CA PRO A 273 33.61 -7.45 -54.91
C PRO A 273 35.03 -7.02 -55.30
N ARG A 274 35.93 -6.83 -54.32
CA ARG A 274 37.37 -6.72 -54.61
C ARG A 274 37.99 -8.12 -54.54
N GLU A 275 38.33 -8.69 -55.69
CA GLU A 275 39.26 -9.81 -55.75
C GLU A 275 40.66 -9.31 -55.40
N TRP A 276 41.22 -9.75 -54.28
CA TRP A 276 42.65 -9.59 -54.02
C TRP A 276 43.43 -10.54 -54.94
N ARG A 277 43.66 -10.15 -56.20
CA ARG A 277 44.48 -10.94 -57.13
C ARG A 277 45.97 -10.74 -56.84
N ARG A 278 46.64 -11.79 -56.35
CA ARG A 278 48.10 -11.95 -56.51
C ARG A 278 48.37 -12.28 -57.99
N SER A 279 49.17 -11.47 -58.69
CA SER A 279 49.66 -11.84 -60.02
C SER A 279 50.73 -12.93 -59.89
N GLN A 280 50.44 -14.14 -60.37
CA GLN A 280 51.47 -15.17 -60.60
C GLN A 280 52.28 -14.82 -61.86
N GLY A 281 53.61 -14.78 -61.74
CA GLY A 281 54.54 -14.72 -62.88
C GLY A 281 55.19 -13.35 -63.11
N GLY A 282 56.18 -13.01 -62.27
CA GLY A 282 57.02 -11.81 -62.45
C GLY A 282 58.04 -11.98 -63.58
N GLY A 283 57.63 -11.75 -64.83
CA GLY A 283 58.55 -11.45 -65.93
C GLY A 283 58.65 -9.94 -66.15
N LEU A 284 59.85 -9.37 -66.11
CA LEU A 284 60.10 -7.99 -66.56
C LEU A 284 59.88 -7.89 -68.08
N ALA A 285 58.71 -7.41 -68.50
CA ALA A 285 58.49 -7.01 -69.89
C ALA A 285 59.00 -5.56 -70.07
N LEU A 286 60.10 -5.40 -70.81
CA LEU A 286 60.53 -4.09 -71.33
C LEU A 286 59.97 -3.89 -72.75
N ALA A 287 59.48 -2.69 -73.03
CA ALA A 287 59.02 -2.28 -74.36
C ALA A 287 60.16 -2.41 -75.38
N ALA A 288 59.89 -3.07 -76.51
CA ALA A 288 60.91 -3.42 -77.50
C ALA A 288 61.02 -2.36 -78.62
N ASP A 289 62.16 -1.67 -78.73
CA ASP A 289 62.49 -0.85 -79.91
C ASP A 289 63.72 -1.39 -80.66
N ALA A 290 63.53 -1.62 -81.96
CA ALA A 290 64.44 -2.29 -82.89
C ALA A 290 65.76 -1.53 -83.08
N HIS A 291 66.91 -2.23 -83.03
CA HIS A 291 68.15 -2.09 -83.83
C HIS A 291 69.36 -2.76 -83.12
N GLY A 292 70.30 -3.30 -83.90
CA GLY A 292 71.29 -4.35 -83.55
C GLY A 292 72.50 -3.98 -82.66
N GLY A 293 72.38 -3.07 -81.70
CA GLY A 293 73.38 -2.83 -80.64
C GLY A 293 73.03 -3.46 -79.28
N ARG A 294 71.93 -4.22 -79.23
CA ARG A 294 71.12 -4.55 -78.04
C ARG A 294 71.81 -5.32 -76.91
N ALA A 295 72.62 -6.33 -77.20
CA ALA A 295 73.13 -7.21 -76.13
C ALA A 295 74.05 -6.47 -75.15
N ASN A 296 74.89 -5.56 -75.64
CA ASN A 296 75.87 -4.86 -74.81
C ASN A 296 75.23 -3.74 -73.96
N GLN A 297 74.24 -3.02 -74.51
CA GLN A 297 73.51 -1.98 -73.77
C GLN A 297 72.52 -2.56 -72.77
N GLN A 298 71.91 -3.70 -73.09
CA GLN A 298 71.04 -4.45 -72.19
C GLN A 298 71.81 -5.09 -71.04
N ASN A 299 72.99 -5.66 -71.31
CA ASN A 299 73.87 -6.19 -70.25
C ASN A 299 74.35 -5.09 -69.30
N ARG A 300 74.76 -3.92 -69.82
CA ARG A 300 75.14 -2.76 -68.99
C ARG A 300 74.00 -2.24 -68.10
N LEU A 301 72.76 -2.25 -68.61
CA LEU A 301 71.59 -1.85 -67.82
C LEU A 301 71.29 -2.87 -66.72
N LEU A 302 71.32 -4.17 -67.04
CA LEU A 302 71.11 -5.24 -66.05
C LEU A 302 72.21 -5.23 -64.98
N GLU A 303 73.46 -5.03 -65.38
CA GLU A 303 74.60 -4.85 -64.47
C GLU A 303 74.39 -3.65 -63.54
N SER A 304 73.98 -2.50 -64.09
CA SER A 304 73.69 -1.29 -63.29
C SER A 304 72.52 -1.47 -62.32
N ILE A 305 71.48 -2.23 -62.69
CA ILE A 305 70.33 -2.53 -61.82
C ILE A 305 70.75 -3.44 -60.67
N VAL A 306 71.52 -4.49 -60.97
CA VAL A 306 71.96 -5.47 -59.99
C VAL A 306 73.01 -4.88 -59.03
N ASP A 307 73.89 -4.01 -59.52
CA ASP A 307 74.91 -3.32 -58.70
C ASP A 307 74.32 -2.21 -57.81
N ASN A 308 73.20 -1.59 -58.20
CA ASN A 308 72.48 -0.63 -57.36
C ASN A 308 71.37 -1.26 -56.49
N SER A 309 71.21 -2.58 -56.52
CA SER A 309 70.26 -3.25 -55.65
C SER A 309 70.71 -3.22 -54.18
N ALA A 310 69.74 -3.22 -53.26
CA ALA A 310 70.02 -3.30 -51.84
C ALA A 310 70.47 -4.71 -51.37
N ALA A 311 70.33 -5.71 -52.25
CA ALA A 311 70.68 -7.10 -51.97
C ALA A 311 72.07 -7.44 -52.51
N ALA A 312 72.82 -8.23 -51.75
CA ALA A 312 74.03 -8.86 -52.25
C ALA A 312 73.67 -10.14 -53.01
N TYR A 313 74.20 -10.29 -54.23
CA TYR A 313 73.97 -11.45 -55.09
C TYR A 313 75.30 -12.14 -55.43
N LEU A 314 75.32 -13.45 -55.26
CA LEU A 314 76.39 -14.35 -55.71
C LEU A 314 75.80 -15.46 -56.55
N ALA A 315 76.43 -15.86 -57.66
CA ALA A 315 75.98 -17.02 -58.42
C ALA A 315 77.12 -18.01 -58.66
N VAL A 316 76.80 -19.29 -58.57
CA VAL A 316 77.73 -20.42 -58.74
C VAL A 316 77.23 -21.32 -59.86
N ASN A 317 78.08 -21.65 -60.84
CA ASN A 317 77.70 -22.57 -61.93
C ASN A 317 77.57 -24.02 -61.44
N ILE A 318 77.07 -24.92 -62.30
CA ILE A 318 76.92 -26.35 -61.97
C ILE A 318 78.25 -26.96 -61.49
N ASP A 319 79.38 -26.58 -62.09
CA ASP A 319 80.73 -27.06 -61.75
C ASP A 319 81.24 -26.54 -60.38
N GLY A 320 80.47 -25.71 -59.68
CA GLY A 320 80.80 -25.22 -58.34
C GLY A 320 81.74 -24.01 -58.33
N GLN A 321 81.92 -23.34 -59.47
CA GLN A 321 82.73 -22.12 -59.59
C GLN A 321 81.87 -20.86 -59.42
N LEU A 322 82.42 -19.85 -58.75
CA LEU A 322 81.78 -18.54 -58.63
C LEU A 322 81.78 -17.85 -60.00
N ILE A 323 80.60 -17.55 -60.56
CA ILE A 323 80.46 -16.93 -61.89
C ILE A 323 79.95 -15.49 -61.85
N PHE A 324 79.40 -15.05 -60.72
CA PHE A 324 78.86 -13.71 -60.58
C PHE A 324 78.90 -13.23 -59.13
N ALA A 325 79.26 -11.97 -58.94
CA ALA A 325 79.17 -11.26 -57.66
C ALA A 325 78.89 -9.78 -57.92
N ASN A 326 77.77 -9.26 -57.42
CA ASN A 326 77.43 -7.84 -57.59
C ASN A 326 78.22 -6.94 -56.62
N ALA A 327 78.26 -5.63 -56.87
CA ALA A 327 79.00 -4.67 -56.04
C ALA A 327 78.64 -4.71 -54.54
N PRO A 328 77.36 -4.83 -54.12
CA PRO A 328 77.00 -5.11 -52.72
C PRO A 328 77.62 -6.41 -52.16
N ALA A 329 77.58 -7.53 -52.89
CA ALA A 329 78.16 -8.80 -52.43
C ALA A 329 79.69 -8.73 -52.30
N ARG A 330 80.37 -8.11 -53.26
CA ARG A 330 81.82 -7.89 -53.21
C ARG A 330 82.23 -7.08 -51.98
N ARG A 331 81.48 -6.00 -51.67
CA ARG A 331 81.73 -5.17 -50.47
C ARG A 331 81.42 -5.91 -49.15
N LEU A 332 80.31 -6.65 -49.12
CA LEU A 332 79.84 -7.33 -47.91
C LEU A 332 80.74 -8.52 -47.54
N PHE A 333 81.24 -9.25 -48.54
CA PHE A 333 81.92 -10.53 -48.36
C PHE A 333 83.39 -10.56 -48.80
N ASP A 334 83.96 -9.41 -49.16
CA ASP A 334 85.38 -9.27 -49.54
C ASP A 334 85.78 -10.12 -50.76
N VAL A 335 84.86 -10.27 -51.71
CA VAL A 335 85.10 -11.03 -52.96
C VAL A 335 85.76 -10.12 -53.99
N GLU A 336 86.95 -10.49 -54.44
CA GLU A 336 87.68 -9.74 -55.47
C GLU A 336 87.24 -10.15 -56.89
N GLU A 337 87.55 -9.32 -57.90
CA GLU A 337 87.28 -9.70 -59.31
C GLU A 337 88.06 -10.94 -59.74
N ASN A 338 89.24 -11.17 -59.15
CA ASN A 338 90.07 -12.36 -59.39
C ASN A 338 89.47 -13.65 -58.80
N ASP A 339 88.46 -13.54 -57.92
CA ASP A 339 87.77 -14.70 -57.36
C ASP A 339 86.67 -15.25 -58.27
N ILE A 340 86.28 -14.50 -59.30
CA ILE A 340 85.35 -14.98 -60.33
C ILE A 340 86.07 -16.06 -61.17
N GLY A 341 85.46 -17.24 -61.24
CA GLY A 341 86.00 -18.45 -61.89
C GLY A 341 86.71 -19.41 -60.93
N ARG A 342 86.94 -19.02 -59.67
CA ARG A 342 87.51 -19.92 -58.65
C ARG A 342 86.45 -20.88 -58.10
N PRO A 343 86.83 -22.09 -57.63
CA PRO A 343 85.92 -22.97 -56.93
C PRO A 343 85.33 -22.27 -55.69
N PHE A 344 84.00 -22.24 -55.57
CA PHE A 344 83.31 -21.53 -54.49
C PHE A 344 83.70 -22.05 -53.10
N GLN A 345 84.05 -23.34 -53.00
CA GLN A 345 84.52 -23.97 -51.77
C GLN A 345 85.83 -23.39 -51.20
N ASP A 346 86.64 -22.72 -52.03
CA ASP A 346 87.91 -22.15 -51.62
C ASP A 346 87.74 -20.73 -51.03
N LEU A 347 86.53 -20.16 -51.14
CA LEU A 347 86.21 -18.82 -50.64
C LEU A 347 85.64 -18.87 -49.22
N THR A 348 85.99 -17.88 -48.39
CA THR A 348 85.57 -17.79 -46.98
C THR A 348 84.04 -17.71 -46.81
N ILE A 349 83.35 -17.10 -47.79
CA ILE A 349 81.88 -17.02 -47.85
C ILE A 349 81.20 -18.40 -47.84
N SER A 350 81.87 -19.46 -48.30
CA SER A 350 81.25 -20.79 -48.39
C SER A 350 80.91 -21.41 -47.03
N TYR A 351 81.52 -20.91 -45.95
CA TYR A 351 81.34 -21.38 -44.56
C TYR A 351 80.65 -20.37 -43.64
N ARG A 352 80.59 -19.08 -44.03
CA ARG A 352 80.00 -17.98 -43.24
C ARG A 352 79.28 -17.03 -44.21
N PRO A 353 78.06 -16.56 -43.93
CA PRO A 353 77.34 -16.54 -42.64
C PRO A 353 76.65 -17.85 -42.23
N ALA A 354 76.45 -18.81 -43.14
CA ALA A 354 75.88 -20.14 -42.87
C ALA A 354 76.64 -21.20 -43.68
N GLU A 355 76.34 -22.49 -43.48
CA GLU A 355 76.87 -23.58 -44.32
C GLU A 355 76.25 -23.55 -45.73
N LEU A 356 76.60 -22.56 -46.55
CA LEU A 356 75.98 -22.33 -47.87
C LEU A 356 76.16 -23.51 -48.82
N ARG A 357 77.22 -24.30 -48.65
CA ARG A 357 77.49 -25.49 -49.47
C ARG A 357 76.37 -26.53 -49.37
N SER A 358 75.95 -26.87 -48.14
CA SER A 358 74.88 -27.86 -47.95
C SER A 358 73.56 -27.35 -48.53
N ARG A 359 73.32 -26.04 -48.47
CA ARG A 359 72.13 -25.37 -49.01
C ARG A 359 72.12 -25.31 -50.53
N ILE A 360 73.27 -25.07 -51.15
CA ILE A 360 73.43 -25.13 -52.61
C ILE A 360 73.11 -26.54 -53.11
N GLU A 361 73.65 -27.58 -52.47
CA GLU A 361 73.37 -28.98 -52.84
C GLU A 361 71.92 -29.39 -52.57
N GLU A 362 71.34 -28.92 -51.46
CA GLU A 362 69.93 -29.11 -51.13
C GLU A 362 69.02 -28.53 -52.21
N VAL A 363 69.29 -27.30 -52.67
CA VAL A 363 68.53 -26.63 -53.72
C VAL A 363 68.73 -27.32 -55.07
N ARG A 364 69.93 -27.79 -55.38
CA ARG A 364 70.23 -28.55 -56.62
C ARG A 364 69.53 -29.89 -56.68
N THR A 365 69.45 -30.59 -55.55
CA THR A 365 68.82 -31.92 -55.46
C THR A 365 67.30 -31.83 -55.39
N SER A 366 66.78 -30.90 -54.58
CA SER A 366 65.34 -30.75 -54.34
C SER A 366 64.62 -29.92 -55.40
N GLY A 367 65.34 -29.05 -56.11
CA GLY A 367 64.78 -28.06 -57.02
C GLY A 367 63.95 -26.96 -56.35
N ARG A 368 63.92 -26.91 -55.01
CA ARG A 368 63.17 -25.91 -54.23
C ARG A 368 64.11 -24.81 -53.74
N THR A 369 63.61 -23.59 -53.70
CA THR A 369 64.33 -22.46 -53.12
C THR A 369 64.45 -22.66 -51.61
N VAL A 370 65.65 -22.50 -51.07
CA VAL A 370 65.91 -22.58 -49.63
C VAL A 370 66.15 -21.18 -49.10
N ARG A 371 65.43 -20.83 -48.03
CA ARG A 371 65.49 -19.53 -47.38
C ARG A 371 65.91 -19.70 -45.93
N ILE A 372 66.91 -18.92 -45.51
CA ILE A 372 67.43 -18.86 -44.15
C ILE A 372 67.17 -17.46 -43.65
N GLU A 373 66.38 -17.32 -42.60
CA GLU A 373 66.03 -16.02 -42.04
C GLU A 373 66.88 -15.71 -40.81
N HIS A 374 67.13 -14.43 -40.57
CA HIS A 374 67.82 -13.92 -39.38
C HIS A 374 69.20 -14.54 -39.12
N GLN A 375 69.96 -14.86 -40.17
CA GLN A 375 71.29 -15.43 -40.01
C GLN A 375 72.24 -14.34 -39.50
N PRO A 376 72.83 -14.48 -38.29
CA PRO A 376 73.78 -13.51 -37.79
C PRO A 376 75.06 -13.53 -38.61
N PHE A 377 75.52 -12.35 -39.00
CA PHE A 377 76.77 -12.14 -39.71
C PHE A 377 77.54 -10.97 -39.09
N SER A 378 78.74 -11.27 -38.63
CA SER A 378 79.63 -10.31 -37.99
C SER A 378 80.97 -10.25 -38.72
N ARG A 379 81.40 -9.03 -39.06
CA ARG A 379 82.73 -8.74 -39.62
C ARG A 379 83.53 -7.91 -38.61
N PRO A 380 84.85 -8.09 -38.47
CA PRO A 380 85.68 -7.22 -37.64
C PRO A 380 85.52 -5.75 -38.07
N GLY A 381 85.06 -4.88 -37.17
CA GLY A 381 84.86 -3.45 -37.42
C GLY A 381 83.48 -3.02 -37.93
N ILE A 382 82.52 -3.94 -38.08
CA ILE A 382 81.11 -3.64 -38.46
C ILE A 382 80.19 -4.22 -37.38
N GLU A 383 79.09 -3.51 -37.07
CA GLU A 383 78.05 -4.03 -36.17
C GLU A 383 77.48 -5.37 -36.67
N PRO A 384 77.11 -6.28 -35.76
CA PRO A 384 76.48 -7.54 -36.12
C PRO A 384 75.20 -7.29 -36.93
N THR A 385 75.13 -7.89 -38.12
CA THR A 385 73.98 -7.78 -39.01
C THR A 385 73.23 -9.10 -39.11
N HIS A 386 71.91 -9.04 -39.27
CA HIS A 386 71.10 -10.21 -39.56
C HIS A 386 70.80 -10.23 -41.05
N LEU A 387 71.14 -11.34 -41.69
CA LEU A 387 70.96 -11.54 -43.13
C LEU A 387 69.85 -12.57 -43.35
N THR A 388 68.94 -12.26 -44.26
CA THR A 388 68.09 -13.26 -44.88
C THR A 388 68.78 -13.74 -46.16
N ILE A 389 69.02 -15.04 -46.23
CA ILE A 389 69.74 -15.70 -47.32
C ILE A 389 68.73 -16.53 -48.10
N GLU A 390 68.65 -16.30 -49.41
CA GLU A 390 67.80 -17.09 -50.28
C GLU A 390 68.64 -17.73 -51.38
N VAL A 391 68.58 -19.05 -51.48
CA VAL A 391 69.33 -19.87 -52.42
C VAL A 391 68.35 -20.50 -53.39
N SER A 392 68.47 -20.16 -54.68
CA SER A 392 67.55 -20.60 -55.74
C SER A 392 68.31 -21.06 -56.98
N LEU A 393 67.66 -21.88 -57.82
CA LEU A 393 68.21 -22.27 -59.11
C LEU A 393 67.86 -21.24 -60.18
N LEU A 394 68.85 -20.91 -61.01
CA LEU A 394 68.66 -20.17 -62.24
C LEU A 394 68.50 -21.15 -63.40
N TYR A 395 67.40 -21.01 -64.13
CA TYR A 395 67.08 -21.84 -65.28
C TYR A 395 67.43 -21.13 -66.59
N GLY A 396 68.02 -21.88 -67.51
CA GLY A 396 68.30 -21.44 -68.87
C GLY A 396 67.01 -21.37 -69.70
N ARG A 397 67.12 -20.85 -70.92
CA ARG A 397 65.99 -20.80 -71.87
C ARG A 397 65.52 -22.20 -72.30
N ASP A 398 66.35 -23.21 -72.12
CA ASP A 398 66.09 -24.62 -72.33
C ASP A 398 65.38 -25.28 -71.12
N GLY A 399 65.08 -24.53 -70.06
CA GLY A 399 64.43 -25.02 -68.86
C GLY A 399 65.33 -25.86 -67.94
N LYS A 400 66.63 -25.96 -68.24
CA LYS A 400 67.60 -26.66 -67.38
C LYS A 400 68.25 -25.68 -66.41
N PRO A 401 68.48 -26.07 -65.14
CA PRO A 401 69.23 -25.22 -64.22
C PRO A 401 70.67 -25.08 -64.73
N PHE A 402 71.21 -23.86 -64.80
CA PHE A 402 72.59 -23.59 -65.25
C PHE A 402 73.47 -22.97 -64.15
N ALA A 403 72.85 -22.38 -63.14
CA ALA A 403 73.54 -21.79 -62.00
C ALA A 403 72.65 -21.80 -60.75
N THR A 404 73.27 -21.61 -59.59
CA THR A 404 72.61 -21.38 -58.31
C THR A 404 72.84 -19.92 -57.92
N LEU A 405 71.77 -19.17 -57.69
CA LEU A 405 71.80 -17.79 -57.20
C LEU A 405 71.64 -17.79 -55.68
N MET A 406 72.50 -17.05 -55.00
CA MET A 406 72.38 -16.73 -53.58
C MET A 406 72.13 -15.23 -53.45
N SER A 407 71.06 -14.87 -52.76
CA SER A 407 70.77 -13.49 -52.40
C SER A 407 70.88 -13.30 -50.90
N PHE A 408 71.42 -12.16 -50.49
CA PHE A 408 71.63 -11.79 -49.10
C PHE A 408 71.03 -10.41 -48.88
N VAL A 409 70.04 -10.33 -48.00
CA VAL A 409 69.33 -9.09 -47.67
C VAL A 409 69.55 -8.77 -46.20
N ASN A 410 69.97 -7.55 -45.89
CA ASN A 410 70.07 -7.10 -44.51
C ASN A 410 68.67 -6.90 -43.93
N THR A 411 68.35 -7.68 -42.90
CA THR A 411 67.06 -7.69 -42.21
C THR A 411 67.19 -7.34 -40.72
N SER A 412 68.30 -6.74 -40.29
CA SER A 412 68.53 -6.35 -38.89
C SER A 412 67.40 -5.51 -38.30
N ARG A 413 66.89 -4.51 -39.03
CA ARG A 413 65.79 -3.66 -38.55
C ARG A 413 64.48 -4.43 -38.42
N LEU A 414 64.20 -5.35 -39.35
CA LEU A 414 62.99 -6.19 -39.30
C LEU A 414 63.06 -7.15 -38.11
N PHE A 415 64.23 -7.73 -37.83
CA PHE A 415 64.44 -8.59 -36.68
C PHE A 415 64.21 -7.86 -35.35
N LEU A 416 64.75 -6.65 -35.19
CA LEU A 416 64.54 -5.84 -33.98
C LEU A 416 63.07 -5.44 -33.80
N LEU A 417 62.40 -5.00 -34.87
CA LEU A 417 60.98 -4.65 -34.81
C LEU A 417 60.11 -5.86 -34.47
N GLN A 418 60.45 -7.05 -34.97
CA GLN A 418 59.73 -8.28 -34.62
C GLN A 418 59.87 -8.58 -33.12
N GLN A 419 61.08 -8.43 -32.57
CA GLN A 419 61.32 -8.63 -31.14
C GLN A 419 60.57 -7.62 -30.26
N GLU A 420 60.48 -6.35 -30.68
CA GLU A 420 59.68 -5.33 -29.99
C GLU A 420 58.18 -5.66 -30.03
N VAL A 421 57.69 -6.13 -31.18
CA VAL A 421 56.28 -6.55 -31.32
C VAL A 421 55.98 -7.75 -30.44
N ASP A 422 56.83 -8.76 -30.42
CA ASP A 422 56.63 -9.96 -29.60
C ASP A 422 56.61 -9.60 -28.10
N ALA A 423 57.53 -8.73 -27.65
CA ALA A 423 57.55 -8.24 -26.27
C ALA A 423 56.31 -7.39 -25.91
N ALA A 424 55.85 -6.54 -26.84
CA ALA A 424 54.64 -5.75 -26.64
C ALA A 424 53.38 -6.62 -26.60
N GLN A 425 53.33 -7.70 -27.39
CA GLN A 425 52.24 -8.69 -27.35
C GLN A 425 52.18 -9.42 -26.02
N GLU A 426 53.32 -9.89 -25.51
CA GLU A 426 53.41 -10.56 -24.21
C GLU A 426 52.96 -9.63 -23.06
N SER A 427 53.42 -8.36 -23.08
CA SER A 427 52.97 -7.36 -22.11
C SER A 427 51.46 -7.09 -22.20
N LEU A 428 50.90 -7.03 -23.41
CA LEU A 428 49.47 -6.81 -23.61
C LEU A 428 48.65 -7.98 -23.10
N GLU A 429 49.10 -9.22 -23.35
CA GLU A 429 48.45 -10.43 -22.86
C GLU A 429 48.39 -10.44 -21.33
N THR A 430 49.50 -10.09 -20.66
CA THR A 430 49.53 -9.96 -19.20
C THR A 430 48.55 -8.89 -18.69
N THR A 431 48.50 -7.71 -19.32
CA THR A 431 47.55 -6.65 -18.92
C THR A 431 46.09 -7.05 -19.17
N ILE A 432 45.81 -7.83 -20.22
CA ILE A 432 44.47 -8.36 -20.47
C ILE A 432 44.07 -9.34 -19.36
N GLU A 433 44.97 -10.23 -18.93
CA GLU A 433 44.72 -11.16 -17.83
C GLU A 433 44.47 -10.40 -16.51
N GLU A 434 45.27 -9.37 -16.20
CA GLU A 434 45.06 -8.51 -15.03
C GLU A 434 43.71 -7.77 -15.08
N LEU A 435 43.34 -7.23 -16.24
CA LEU A 435 42.04 -6.58 -16.44
C LEU A 435 40.88 -7.56 -16.31
N GLN A 436 41.01 -8.79 -16.84
CA GLN A 436 40.01 -9.83 -16.70
C GLN A 436 39.82 -10.21 -15.23
N SER A 437 40.92 -10.44 -14.50
CA SER A 437 40.88 -10.71 -13.07
C SER A 437 40.22 -9.57 -12.28
N SER A 438 40.57 -8.32 -12.59
CA SER A 438 39.94 -7.16 -11.93
C SER A 438 38.45 -7.02 -12.29
N ASN A 439 38.06 -7.37 -13.51
CA ASN A 439 36.67 -7.33 -13.93
C ASN A 439 35.84 -8.44 -13.26
N GLU A 440 36.42 -9.64 -13.08
CA GLU A 440 35.80 -10.72 -12.29
C GLU A 440 35.63 -10.32 -10.81
N GLU A 441 36.62 -9.64 -10.21
CA GLU A 441 36.47 -9.05 -8.87
C GLU A 441 35.37 -7.96 -8.82
N LEU A 442 35.25 -7.12 -9.87
CA LEU A 442 34.18 -6.13 -9.95
C LEU A 442 32.80 -6.78 -10.13
N GLU A 443 32.69 -7.84 -10.93
CA GLU A 443 31.44 -8.59 -11.08
C GLU A 443 31.01 -9.23 -9.76
N THR A 444 31.93 -9.88 -9.04
CA THR A 444 31.64 -10.48 -7.73
C THR A 444 31.24 -9.44 -6.68
N THR A 445 31.94 -8.30 -6.60
CA THR A 445 31.53 -7.21 -5.69
C THR A 445 30.19 -6.58 -6.07
N ASN A 446 29.86 -6.54 -7.36
CA ASN A 446 28.55 -6.06 -7.82
C ASN A 446 27.43 -7.06 -7.50
N GLU A 447 27.69 -8.37 -7.61
CA GLU A 447 26.77 -9.42 -7.16
C GLU A 447 26.55 -9.36 -5.64
N GLU A 448 27.60 -9.15 -4.85
CA GLU A 448 27.49 -8.94 -3.40
C GLU A 448 26.68 -7.68 -3.09
N LEU A 449 26.94 -6.55 -3.76
CA LEU A 449 26.15 -5.33 -3.59
C LEU A 449 24.69 -5.54 -3.95
N GLN A 450 24.40 -6.23 -5.06
CA GLN A 450 23.03 -6.54 -5.45
C GLN A 450 22.35 -7.43 -4.39
N SER A 451 23.03 -8.45 -3.89
CA SER A 451 22.52 -9.29 -2.80
C SER A 451 22.23 -8.46 -1.54
N THR A 452 23.12 -7.54 -1.14
CA THR A 452 22.86 -6.68 0.01
C THR A 452 21.69 -5.73 -0.21
N ASN A 453 21.46 -5.30 -1.46
CA ASN A 453 20.33 -4.46 -1.80
C ASN A 453 19.01 -5.25 -1.77
N GLU A 454 19.00 -6.48 -2.26
CA GLU A 454 17.86 -7.41 -2.12
C GLU A 454 17.57 -7.72 -0.64
N GLU A 455 18.61 -7.88 0.19
CA GLU A 455 18.48 -8.04 1.64
C GLU A 455 17.91 -6.77 2.31
N LEU A 456 18.34 -5.58 1.88
CA LEU A 456 17.76 -4.31 2.35
C LEU A 456 16.30 -4.13 1.92
N GLU A 457 15.94 -4.45 0.68
CA GLU A 457 14.56 -4.41 0.20
C GLU A 457 13.67 -5.35 1.03
N THR A 458 14.13 -6.58 1.27
CA THR A 458 13.39 -7.52 2.14
C THR A 458 13.27 -7.01 3.56
N THR A 459 14.32 -6.43 4.17
CA THR A 459 14.17 -5.81 5.50
C THR A 459 13.19 -4.64 5.50
N ASN A 460 13.10 -3.89 4.40
CA ASN A 460 12.17 -2.79 4.26
C ASN A 460 10.72 -3.28 4.08
N GLU A 461 10.51 -4.37 3.34
CA GLU A 461 9.22 -5.06 3.25
C GLU A 461 8.79 -5.63 4.61
N GLU A 462 9.72 -6.25 5.36
CA GLU A 462 9.44 -6.72 6.72
C GLU A 462 9.09 -5.55 7.64
N LEU A 463 9.82 -4.44 7.60
CA LEU A 463 9.50 -3.23 8.37
C LEU A 463 8.13 -2.67 7.98
N GLN A 464 7.80 -2.62 6.69
CA GLN A 464 6.48 -2.18 6.23
C GLN A 464 5.39 -3.11 6.75
N SER A 465 5.58 -4.42 6.67
CA SER A 465 4.66 -5.42 7.23
C SER A 465 4.47 -5.23 8.74
N THR A 466 5.55 -5.00 9.50
CA THR A 466 5.43 -4.74 10.95
C THR A 466 4.70 -3.43 11.23
N ASN A 467 4.83 -2.43 10.35
CA ASN A 467 4.11 -1.17 10.49
C ASN A 467 2.61 -1.35 10.20
N GLU A 468 2.25 -2.14 9.18
CA GLU A 468 0.86 -2.53 8.90
C GLU A 468 0.26 -3.35 10.06
N GLU A 469 1.02 -4.27 10.66
CA GLU A 469 0.62 -5.00 11.87
C GLU A 469 0.43 -4.07 13.09
N LEU A 470 1.28 -3.04 13.25
CA LEU A 470 1.11 -2.05 14.31
C LEU A 470 -0.10 -1.15 14.08
N GLU A 471 -0.36 -0.73 12.83
CA GLU A 471 -1.55 0.04 12.49
C GLU A 471 -2.83 -0.74 12.76
N THR A 472 -2.89 -2.01 12.33
CA THR A 472 -4.03 -2.89 12.61
C THR A 472 -4.25 -3.10 14.11
N MET A 473 -3.18 -3.33 14.88
CA MET A 473 -3.27 -3.43 16.35
C MET A 473 -3.76 -2.12 16.99
N ASN A 474 -3.36 -0.97 16.45
CA ASN A 474 -3.82 0.34 16.93
C ASN A 474 -5.31 0.57 16.62
N GLU A 475 -5.77 0.14 15.44
CA GLU A 475 -7.18 0.16 15.04
C GLU A 475 -8.01 -0.75 15.97
N GLU A 476 -7.54 -1.97 16.26
CA GLU A 476 -8.19 -2.89 17.21
C GLU A 476 -8.21 -2.30 18.64
N LEU A 477 -7.13 -1.68 19.10
CA LEU A 477 -7.09 -1.00 20.40
C LEU A 477 -8.06 0.18 20.46
N ARG A 478 -8.19 0.96 19.38
CA ARG A 478 -9.18 2.04 19.31
C ARG A 478 -10.59 1.48 19.35
N SER A 479 -10.88 0.45 18.55
CA SER A 479 -12.20 -0.21 18.53
C SER A 479 -12.57 -0.77 19.90
N THR A 480 -11.65 -1.45 20.57
CA THR A 480 -11.91 -1.99 21.93
C THR A 480 -12.09 -0.89 22.96
N ASN A 481 -11.39 0.24 22.81
CA ASN A 481 -11.59 1.39 23.69
C ASN A 481 -12.97 2.05 23.45
N GLU A 482 -13.41 2.18 22.19
CA GLU A 482 -14.76 2.65 21.85
C GLU A 482 -15.84 1.72 22.42
N GLU A 483 -15.66 0.40 22.32
CA GLU A 483 -16.57 -0.58 22.93
C GLU A 483 -16.61 -0.45 24.46
N LEU A 484 -15.47 -0.24 25.10
CA LEU A 484 -15.39 -0.01 26.55
C LEU A 484 -16.06 1.30 26.96
N GLU A 485 -15.93 2.37 26.19
CA GLU A 485 -16.63 3.62 26.43
C GLU A 485 -18.15 3.44 26.33
N VAL A 486 -18.64 2.73 25.31
CA VAL A 486 -20.07 2.40 25.17
C VAL A 486 -20.55 1.55 26.35
N ALA A 487 -19.79 0.54 26.75
CA ALA A 487 -20.14 -0.31 27.89
C ALA A 487 -20.16 0.48 29.21
N ASN A 488 -19.21 1.40 29.41
CA ASN A 488 -19.19 2.28 30.57
C ASN A 488 -20.39 3.23 30.59
N GLU A 489 -20.76 3.81 29.46
CA GLU A 489 -21.92 4.71 29.38
C GLU A 489 -23.23 3.95 29.64
N GLU A 490 -23.34 2.72 29.14
CA GLU A 490 -24.46 1.84 29.44
C GLU A 490 -24.53 1.47 30.93
N MET A 491 -23.39 1.13 31.56
CA MET A 491 -23.35 0.90 33.01
C MET A 491 -23.73 2.16 33.80
N ARG A 492 -23.29 3.34 33.34
CA ARG A 492 -23.63 4.61 33.96
C ARG A 492 -25.15 4.86 33.88
N ARG A 493 -25.76 4.62 32.73
CA ARG A 493 -27.22 4.71 32.51
C ARG A 493 -27.99 3.74 33.41
N GLN A 494 -27.57 2.48 33.49
CA GLN A 494 -28.19 1.49 34.39
C GLN A 494 -28.05 1.90 35.87
N GLY A 495 -26.91 2.50 36.24
CA GLY A 495 -26.70 3.06 37.57
C GLY A 495 -27.66 4.23 37.88
N GLU A 496 -27.87 5.12 36.92
CA GLU A 496 -28.84 6.23 37.03
C GLU A 496 -30.28 5.70 37.17
N GLU A 497 -30.70 4.77 36.30
CA GLU A 497 -32.02 4.14 36.36
C GLU A 497 -32.25 3.44 37.71
N ALA A 498 -31.27 2.66 38.19
CA ALA A 498 -31.34 2.01 39.49
C ALA A 498 -31.45 3.02 40.65
N SER A 499 -30.75 4.15 40.55
CA SER A 499 -30.84 5.24 41.53
C SER A 499 -32.21 5.90 41.51
N GLU A 500 -32.81 6.15 40.34
CA GLU A 500 -34.17 6.67 40.21
C GLU A 500 -35.20 5.71 40.83
N TYR A 501 -35.11 4.41 40.53
CA TYR A 501 -35.97 3.39 41.14
C TYR A 501 -35.83 3.33 42.67
N LYS A 502 -34.61 3.48 43.18
CA LYS A 502 -34.35 3.54 44.61
C LYS A 502 -35.01 4.77 45.24
N GLN A 503 -34.80 5.97 44.67
CA GLN A 503 -35.41 7.21 45.15
C GLN A 503 -36.94 7.16 45.11
N TYR A 504 -37.50 6.59 44.05
CA TYR A 504 -38.95 6.39 43.92
C TYR A 504 -39.49 5.46 45.01
N SER A 505 -38.82 4.33 45.24
CA SER A 505 -39.19 3.36 46.30
C SER A 505 -39.10 3.98 47.70
N GLU A 506 -38.04 4.72 47.99
CA GLU A 506 -37.90 5.47 49.25
C GLU A 506 -39.01 6.52 49.42
N SER A 507 -39.39 7.19 48.34
CA SER A 507 -40.48 8.19 48.35
C SER A 507 -41.82 7.54 48.67
N ILE A 508 -42.12 6.38 48.09
CA ILE A 508 -43.32 5.58 48.45
C ILE A 508 -43.30 5.24 49.94
N LEU A 509 -42.21 4.66 50.44
CA LEU A 509 -42.09 4.25 51.85
C LEU A 509 -42.19 5.44 52.82
N ARG A 510 -41.77 6.65 52.40
CA ARG A 510 -41.91 7.89 53.19
C ARG A 510 -43.34 8.43 53.23
N SER A 511 -44.18 8.11 52.25
CA SER A 511 -45.56 8.60 52.16
C SER A 511 -46.56 7.77 52.96
N ILE A 512 -46.20 6.55 53.36
CA ILE A 512 -47.08 5.63 54.08
C ILE A 512 -47.11 6.01 55.57
N ASP A 513 -48.31 6.24 56.10
CA ASP A 513 -48.55 6.57 57.51
C ASP A 513 -48.64 5.31 58.41
N ALA A 514 -47.68 4.41 58.23
CA ALA A 514 -47.53 3.17 59.00
C ALA A 514 -46.04 2.82 59.11
N GLY A 515 -45.66 2.17 60.19
CA GLY A 515 -44.30 1.66 60.40
C GLY A 515 -44.05 0.46 59.50
N ILE A 516 -43.16 0.58 58.53
CA ILE A 516 -42.72 -0.53 57.68
C ILE A 516 -41.28 -0.84 58.03
N ILE A 517 -41.06 -2.04 58.55
CA ILE A 517 -39.75 -2.57 58.93
C ILE A 517 -39.52 -3.86 58.15
N VAL A 518 -38.41 -3.94 57.44
CA VAL A 518 -38.03 -5.16 56.72
C VAL A 518 -36.88 -5.81 57.46
N LEU A 519 -37.02 -7.09 57.77
CA LEU A 519 -36.03 -7.92 58.44
C LEU A 519 -35.54 -9.00 57.49
N ASP A 520 -34.30 -9.46 57.63
CA ASP A 520 -33.82 -10.67 56.98
C ASP A 520 -34.17 -11.96 57.76
N ASP A 521 -33.65 -13.10 57.29
CA ASP A 521 -33.80 -14.41 57.90
C ASP A 521 -33.25 -14.51 59.34
N ASN A 522 -32.28 -13.66 59.69
CA ASN A 522 -31.66 -13.58 61.01
C ASN A 522 -32.30 -12.48 61.90
N MET A 523 -33.44 -11.92 61.49
CA MET A 523 -34.14 -10.82 62.17
C MET A 523 -33.32 -9.52 62.26
N ILE A 524 -32.33 -9.35 61.38
CA ILE A 524 -31.57 -8.12 61.26
C ILE A 524 -32.37 -7.11 60.45
N VAL A 525 -32.41 -5.86 60.91
CA VAL A 525 -33.14 -4.80 60.23
C VAL A 525 -32.46 -4.44 58.91
N ARG A 526 -33.19 -4.59 57.81
CA ARG A 526 -32.79 -4.21 56.44
C ARG A 526 -33.43 -2.91 55.97
N SER A 527 -34.60 -2.58 56.49
CA SER A 527 -35.28 -1.31 56.20
C SER A 527 -36.01 -0.80 57.43
N TRP A 528 -35.94 0.51 57.61
CA TRP A 528 -36.54 1.25 58.71
C TRP A 528 -37.13 2.55 58.15
N ASN A 529 -38.45 2.61 57.99
CA ASN A 529 -39.09 3.75 57.33
C ASN A 529 -39.28 4.96 58.26
N ARG A 530 -39.58 6.12 57.67
CA ARG A 530 -39.72 7.40 58.38
C ARG A 530 -40.73 7.39 59.53
N TRP A 531 -41.82 6.64 59.40
CA TRP A 531 -42.78 6.48 60.48
C TRP A 531 -42.12 5.86 61.72
N SER A 532 -41.33 4.80 61.50
CA SER A 532 -40.61 4.09 62.56
C SER A 532 -39.56 4.98 63.23
N GLU A 533 -38.84 5.82 62.47
CA GLU A 533 -37.94 6.84 63.03
C GLU A 533 -38.69 7.86 63.91
N ASN A 534 -39.83 8.35 63.44
CA ASN A 534 -40.59 9.39 64.12
C ASN A 534 -41.25 8.89 65.42
N VAL A 535 -41.73 7.63 65.42
CA VAL A 535 -42.43 7.03 66.55
C VAL A 535 -41.45 6.50 67.58
N TRP A 536 -40.42 5.77 67.16
CA TRP A 536 -39.48 5.12 68.09
C TRP A 536 -38.26 5.98 68.43
N GLY A 537 -37.91 6.97 67.59
CA GLY A 537 -36.85 7.94 67.87
C GLY A 537 -35.44 7.51 67.47
N LEU A 538 -35.28 6.35 66.82
CA LEU A 538 -34.01 5.87 66.27
C LEU A 538 -33.93 6.14 64.77
N ARG A 539 -32.79 6.62 64.27
CA ARG A 539 -32.56 6.88 62.85
C ARG A 539 -32.30 5.58 62.08
N THR A 540 -32.65 5.54 60.80
CA THR A 540 -32.40 4.37 59.93
C THR A 540 -30.93 3.93 59.96
N GLU A 541 -29.98 4.86 59.94
CA GLU A 541 -28.53 4.59 59.98
C GLU A 541 -28.05 3.92 61.27
N GLU A 542 -28.77 4.09 62.38
CA GLU A 542 -28.44 3.53 63.70
C GLU A 542 -29.02 2.13 63.90
N VAL A 543 -30.02 1.76 63.08
CA VAL A 543 -30.84 0.55 63.26
C VAL A 543 -30.59 -0.48 62.17
N VAL A 544 -30.33 -0.05 60.94
CA VAL A 544 -30.06 -0.99 59.83
C VAL A 544 -28.76 -1.75 60.10
N GLY A 545 -28.84 -3.08 60.04
CA GLY A 545 -27.73 -3.98 60.38
C GLY A 545 -27.74 -4.48 61.82
N GLU A 546 -28.55 -3.89 62.69
CA GLU A 546 -28.75 -4.36 64.06
C GLU A 546 -29.88 -5.38 64.14
N SER A 547 -29.84 -6.22 65.18
CA SER A 547 -30.88 -7.21 65.49
C SER A 547 -32.15 -6.50 65.99
N PHE A 548 -33.29 -6.75 65.34
CA PHE A 548 -34.57 -6.12 65.69
C PHE A 548 -35.01 -6.39 67.14
N LEU A 549 -34.66 -7.56 67.67
CA LEU A 549 -35.04 -7.96 69.03
C LEU A 549 -34.21 -7.27 70.12
N ASP A 550 -33.05 -6.71 69.75
CA ASP A 550 -32.12 -6.05 70.67
C ASP A 550 -32.31 -4.52 70.69
N LEU A 551 -33.24 -4.00 69.87
CA LEU A 551 -33.53 -2.56 69.82
C LEU A 551 -34.25 -2.10 71.10
N ASP A 552 -33.68 -1.07 71.74
CA ASP A 552 -34.30 -0.38 72.88
C ASP A 552 -35.33 0.64 72.39
N ILE A 553 -36.48 0.13 71.94
CA ILE A 553 -37.63 0.92 71.49
C ILE A 553 -38.83 0.65 72.38
N GLY A 554 -39.76 1.60 72.49
CA GLY A 554 -40.95 1.45 73.33
C GLY A 554 -41.98 0.43 72.83
N LEU A 555 -41.69 -0.31 71.76
CA LEU A 555 -42.43 -1.47 71.30
C LEU A 555 -41.94 -2.72 72.04
N PRO A 556 -42.80 -3.56 72.64
CA PRO A 556 -42.37 -4.79 73.31
C PRO A 556 -41.97 -5.88 72.30
N VAL A 557 -40.82 -5.72 71.64
CA VAL A 557 -40.32 -6.56 70.55
C VAL A 557 -40.19 -8.04 70.92
N LEU A 558 -39.92 -8.35 72.19
CA LEU A 558 -39.85 -9.73 72.68
C LEU A 558 -41.18 -10.48 72.56
N HIS A 559 -42.33 -9.78 72.62
CA HIS A 559 -43.64 -10.39 72.40
C HIS A 559 -43.85 -10.79 70.92
N LEU A 560 -43.12 -10.17 70.00
CA LEU A 560 -43.19 -10.47 68.56
C LEU A 560 -42.27 -11.62 68.15
N ARG A 561 -41.28 -11.99 68.98
CA ARG A 561 -40.25 -13.00 68.66
C ARG A 561 -40.84 -14.32 68.13
N ARG A 562 -41.86 -14.86 68.81
CA ARG A 562 -42.49 -16.12 68.42
C ARG A 562 -43.22 -15.99 67.08
N ALA A 563 -44.03 -14.94 66.93
CA ALA A 563 -44.79 -14.70 65.72
C ALA A 563 -43.87 -14.45 64.50
N LEU A 564 -42.75 -13.75 64.71
CA LEU A 564 -41.68 -13.56 63.73
C LEU A 564 -41.04 -14.88 63.29
N HIS A 565 -40.65 -15.72 64.25
CA HIS A 565 -40.07 -17.03 63.97
C HIS A 565 -41.06 -17.94 63.22
N ASP A 566 -42.33 -17.97 63.64
CA ASP A 566 -43.37 -18.75 62.99
C ASP A 566 -43.64 -18.24 61.57
N THR A 567 -43.61 -16.92 61.33
CA THR A 567 -43.80 -16.31 60.00
C THR A 567 -42.66 -16.68 59.04
N LEU A 568 -41.40 -16.61 59.51
CA LEU A 568 -40.21 -16.98 58.72
C LEU A 568 -40.18 -18.48 58.40
N THR A 569 -40.56 -19.32 59.37
CA THR A 569 -40.51 -20.79 59.25
C THR A 569 -41.68 -21.33 58.41
N ASN A 570 -42.90 -20.90 58.71
CA ASN A 570 -44.12 -21.43 58.08
C ASN A 570 -44.48 -20.72 56.77
N ARG A 571 -43.84 -19.58 56.46
CA ARG A 571 -44.08 -18.78 55.25
C ARG A 571 -45.54 -18.33 55.11
N VAL A 572 -46.22 -18.12 56.24
CA VAL A 572 -47.61 -17.63 56.31
C VAL A 572 -47.63 -16.36 57.15
N ALA A 573 -48.44 -15.38 56.75
CA ALA A 573 -48.63 -14.16 57.52
C ALA A 573 -49.25 -14.47 58.89
N ALA A 574 -48.73 -13.87 59.95
CA ALA A 574 -49.28 -14.03 61.29
C ALA A 574 -50.62 -13.29 61.42
N GLU A 575 -51.48 -13.75 62.32
CA GLU A 575 -52.66 -12.98 62.72
C GLU A 575 -52.24 -11.62 63.27
N PRO A 576 -53.00 -10.54 63.01
CA PRO A 576 -52.66 -9.21 63.50
C PRO A 576 -52.55 -9.19 65.03
N LEU A 577 -51.43 -8.70 65.56
CA LEU A 577 -51.21 -8.54 67.00
C LEU A 577 -51.52 -7.11 67.42
N GLU A 578 -52.24 -6.94 68.52
CA GLU A 578 -52.44 -5.62 69.13
C GLU A 578 -51.61 -5.53 70.40
N LEU A 579 -50.70 -4.56 70.46
CA LEU A 579 -49.77 -4.37 71.57
C LEU A 579 -49.79 -2.90 72.00
N GLU A 580 -49.86 -2.67 73.31
CA GLU A 580 -49.56 -1.36 73.87
C GLU A 580 -48.05 -1.08 73.75
N ALA A 581 -47.71 0.09 73.23
CA ALA A 581 -46.35 0.56 73.06
C ALA A 581 -46.21 2.00 73.57
N MET A 582 -44.97 2.46 73.65
CA MET A 582 -44.63 3.83 74.08
C MET A 582 -43.86 4.54 72.97
N ASP A 583 -44.36 5.70 72.53
CA ASP A 583 -43.64 6.51 71.56
C ASP A 583 -42.41 7.19 72.19
N ARG A 584 -41.55 7.79 71.37
CA ARG A 584 -40.34 8.52 71.80
C ARG A 584 -40.61 9.70 72.74
N ARG A 585 -41.85 10.19 72.82
CA ARG A 585 -42.28 11.28 73.71
C ARG A 585 -42.89 10.75 75.01
N GLY A 586 -42.90 9.43 75.19
CA GLY A 586 -43.48 8.75 76.34
C GLY A 586 -45.00 8.66 76.32
N ARG A 587 -45.66 8.88 75.18
CA ARG A 587 -47.11 8.68 75.03
C ARG A 587 -47.39 7.20 74.81
N ARG A 588 -48.40 6.69 75.52
CA ARG A 588 -48.93 5.33 75.28
C ARG A 588 -49.72 5.32 73.98
N ILE A 589 -49.34 4.40 73.10
CA ILE A 589 -49.99 4.15 71.82
C ILE A 589 -50.40 2.68 71.72
N ASP A 590 -51.56 2.41 71.13
CA ASP A 590 -52.02 1.06 70.82
C ASP A 590 -51.59 0.75 69.38
N CYS A 591 -50.69 -0.20 69.22
CA CYS A 591 -50.15 -0.59 67.91
C CYS A 591 -50.82 -1.87 67.42
N ARG A 592 -51.35 -1.85 66.20
CA ARG A 592 -51.74 -3.06 65.46
C ARG A 592 -50.61 -3.46 64.50
N ILE A 593 -50.12 -4.68 64.62
CA ILE A 593 -48.92 -5.17 63.97
C ILE A 593 -49.26 -6.35 63.07
N ARG A 594 -48.86 -6.28 61.81
CA ARG A 594 -48.98 -7.36 60.82
C ARG A 594 -47.60 -7.84 60.42
N LEU A 595 -47.44 -9.17 60.40
CA LEU A 595 -46.21 -9.84 60.04
C LEU A 595 -46.43 -10.66 58.77
N SER A 596 -45.64 -10.42 57.75
CA SER A 596 -45.73 -11.12 56.47
C SER A 596 -44.35 -11.59 56.01
N PRO A 597 -44.21 -12.78 55.40
CA PRO A 597 -42.92 -13.23 54.85
C PRO A 597 -42.55 -12.44 53.59
N LEU A 598 -41.29 -12.07 53.45
CA LEU A 598 -40.72 -11.50 52.22
C LEU A 598 -40.11 -12.63 51.39
N LEU A 599 -40.64 -12.84 50.18
CA LEU A 599 -40.23 -13.94 49.29
C LEU A 599 -39.43 -13.39 48.11
N HIS A 600 -38.30 -14.03 47.79
CA HIS A 600 -37.53 -13.77 46.58
C HIS A 600 -37.28 -15.09 45.83
N HIS A 601 -37.67 -15.20 44.56
CA HIS A 601 -37.53 -16.40 43.72
C HIS A 601 -37.86 -17.75 44.41
N LYS A 602 -38.90 -17.76 45.28
CA LYS A 602 -39.44 -18.91 46.05
C LYS A 602 -38.69 -19.29 47.34
N ASP A 603 -37.64 -18.56 47.73
CA ASP A 603 -37.02 -18.67 49.05
C ASP A 603 -37.39 -17.48 49.94
N THR A 604 -37.52 -17.75 51.25
CA THR A 604 -37.82 -16.70 52.24
C THR A 604 -36.57 -15.85 52.42
N TYR A 605 -36.66 -14.60 52.00
CA TYR A 605 -35.58 -13.62 52.13
C TYR A 605 -35.63 -12.90 53.49
N GLY A 606 -36.79 -12.94 54.15
CA GLY A 606 -36.98 -12.30 55.45
C GLY A 606 -38.45 -12.08 55.81
N ALA A 607 -38.73 -11.09 56.64
CA ALA A 607 -40.09 -10.73 57.07
C ALA A 607 -40.33 -9.22 56.98
N VAL A 608 -41.57 -8.83 56.68
CA VAL A 608 -42.04 -7.45 56.69
C VAL A 608 -42.98 -7.25 57.88
N LEU A 609 -42.68 -6.24 58.68
CA LEU A 609 -43.47 -5.74 59.79
C LEU A 609 -44.20 -4.49 59.35
N ILE A 610 -45.52 -4.49 59.47
CA ILE A 610 -46.35 -3.30 59.28
C ILE A 610 -46.99 -2.95 60.62
N ILE A 611 -46.78 -1.73 61.11
CA ILE A 611 -47.26 -1.22 62.39
C ILE A 611 -48.18 -0.03 62.15
N GLU A 612 -49.42 -0.12 62.64
CA GLU A 612 -50.42 0.95 62.57
C GLU A 612 -50.73 1.45 63.99
N ASP A 613 -50.81 2.76 64.20
CA ASP A 613 -51.32 3.36 65.44
C ASP A 613 -52.86 3.36 65.42
N VAL A 614 -53.48 2.60 66.31
CA VAL A 614 -54.94 2.47 66.45
C VAL A 614 -55.48 3.13 67.71
N THR A 615 -54.67 3.93 68.41
CA THR A 615 -54.99 4.52 69.72
C THR A 615 -56.31 5.30 69.73
N GLU A 616 -56.54 6.18 68.75
CA GLU A 616 -57.77 6.98 68.68
C GLU A 616 -59.00 6.12 68.43
N ARG A 617 -58.87 5.09 67.58
CA ARG A 617 -59.93 4.13 67.30
C ARG A 617 -60.34 3.36 68.55
N THR A 618 -59.37 2.83 69.29
CA THR A 618 -59.61 2.10 70.55
C THR A 618 -60.29 2.98 71.61
N ARG A 619 -59.90 4.25 71.71
CA ARG A 619 -60.51 5.23 72.63
C ARG A 619 -61.94 5.59 72.25
N ALA A 620 -62.22 5.82 70.96
CA ALA A 620 -63.56 6.11 70.47
C ALA A 620 -64.53 4.95 70.78
N ASP A 621 -64.10 3.71 70.53
CA ASP A 621 -64.89 2.51 70.81
C ASP A 621 -65.14 2.29 72.32
N ALA A 622 -64.21 2.70 73.18
CA ALA A 622 -64.40 2.67 74.64
C ALA A 622 -65.40 3.74 75.11
N PHE A 623 -65.36 4.95 74.53
CA PHE A 623 -66.25 6.05 74.88
C PHE A 623 -67.71 5.78 74.48
N ALA A 624 -67.96 5.25 73.28
CA ALA A 624 -69.30 4.87 72.83
C ALA A 624 -69.97 3.86 73.79
N ARG A 625 -69.21 2.86 74.27
CA ARG A 625 -69.69 1.87 75.26
C ARG A 625 -70.00 2.47 76.63
N TYR A 626 -69.38 3.59 77.01
CA TYR A 626 -69.65 4.29 78.25
C TYR A 626 -71.01 5.02 78.20
N LEU A 627 -71.28 5.78 77.13
CA LEU A 627 -72.54 6.51 76.95
C LEU A 627 -73.76 5.58 76.92
N GLY A 628 -73.67 4.45 76.22
CA GLY A 628 -74.76 3.46 76.17
C GLY A 628 -75.18 2.93 77.57
N ARG A 629 -74.24 2.81 78.51
CA ARG A 629 -74.55 2.36 79.88
C ARG A 629 -75.29 3.41 80.71
N ILE A 630 -75.03 4.70 80.49
CA ILE A 630 -75.66 5.80 81.24
C ILE A 630 -77.14 5.93 80.84
N ILE A 631 -77.41 6.02 79.54
CA ILE A 631 -78.77 6.21 79.01
C ILE A 631 -79.68 5.03 79.42
N GLY A 632 -79.17 3.80 79.34
CA GLY A 632 -79.93 2.59 79.67
C GLY A 632 -80.42 2.51 81.13
N ARG A 633 -79.80 3.23 82.08
CA ARG A 633 -80.15 3.19 83.51
C ARG A 633 -80.98 4.38 84.01
N SER A 634 -81.32 5.35 83.16
CA SER A 634 -82.10 6.54 83.55
C SER A 634 -83.55 6.20 83.94
N LEU A 635 -84.11 6.97 84.90
CA LEU A 635 -85.50 6.86 85.37
C LEU A 635 -86.50 7.66 84.50
N ASN A 636 -86.01 8.65 83.75
CA ASN A 636 -86.81 9.34 82.73
C ASN A 636 -87.05 8.38 81.57
N GLU A 637 -88.17 8.52 80.90
CA GLU A 637 -88.53 7.61 79.82
C GLU A 637 -87.92 8.14 78.54
N VAL A 638 -86.98 7.40 77.98
CA VAL A 638 -86.29 7.78 76.74
C VAL A 638 -86.57 6.70 75.71
N TYR A 639 -87.15 7.13 74.60
CA TYR A 639 -87.53 6.31 73.48
C TYR A 639 -86.70 6.75 72.27
N VAL A 640 -86.12 5.79 71.57
CA VAL A 640 -85.55 5.99 70.23
C VAL A 640 -86.49 5.29 69.28
N LEU A 641 -87.02 6.03 68.31
CA LEU A 641 -88.05 5.62 67.38
C LEU A 641 -87.52 5.67 65.95
N ASP A 642 -88.07 4.80 65.12
CA ASP A 642 -87.93 4.91 63.68
C ASP A 642 -88.74 6.13 63.18
N PRO A 643 -88.12 7.07 62.45
CA PRO A 643 -88.80 8.30 62.01
C PRO A 643 -89.90 8.06 60.97
N ALA A 644 -89.88 6.93 60.25
CA ALA A 644 -90.87 6.62 59.23
C ALA A 644 -92.09 5.88 59.80
N THR A 645 -91.87 5.01 60.79
CA THR A 645 -92.94 4.15 61.34
C THR A 645 -93.37 4.51 62.76
N PHE A 646 -92.62 5.36 63.46
CA PHE A 646 -92.79 5.71 64.88
C PHE A 646 -92.76 4.51 65.84
N HIS A 647 -92.23 3.37 65.40
CA HIS A 647 -92.01 2.20 66.24
C HIS A 647 -90.73 2.36 67.06
N PHE A 648 -90.71 1.77 68.24
CA PHE A 648 -89.57 1.84 69.14
C PHE A 648 -88.39 1.01 68.61
N GLN A 649 -87.22 1.61 68.46
CA GLN A 649 -85.94 0.93 68.19
C GLN A 649 -85.20 0.61 69.49
N LEU A 650 -85.22 1.55 70.45
CA LEU A 650 -84.66 1.42 71.78
C LEU A 650 -85.56 2.10 72.80
N VAL A 651 -85.76 1.46 73.95
CA VAL A 651 -86.45 2.02 75.10
C VAL A 651 -85.55 1.81 76.29
N ASN A 652 -85.28 2.88 77.04
CA ASN A 652 -84.49 2.73 78.26
C ASN A 652 -85.30 2.03 79.36
N ARG A 653 -84.61 1.54 80.40
CA ARG A 653 -85.25 0.75 81.47
C ARG A 653 -86.37 1.52 82.20
N GLY A 654 -86.26 2.85 82.30
CA GLY A 654 -87.31 3.71 82.86
C GLY A 654 -88.60 3.70 82.04
N GLY A 655 -88.47 3.70 80.71
CA GLY A 655 -89.57 3.56 79.75
C GLY A 655 -90.27 2.20 79.84
N GLU A 656 -89.52 1.10 79.77
CA GLU A 656 -90.09 -0.25 79.88
C GLU A 656 -90.89 -0.45 81.17
N ALA A 657 -90.34 0.02 82.30
CA ALA A 657 -90.97 -0.12 83.60
C ALA A 657 -92.29 0.65 83.75
N LYS A 658 -92.41 1.84 83.12
CA LYS A 658 -93.60 2.69 83.23
C LYS A 658 -94.64 2.37 82.16
N LEU A 659 -94.23 1.97 80.96
CA LEU A 659 -95.14 1.47 79.92
C LEU A 659 -95.66 0.07 80.25
N GLY A 660 -94.92 -0.73 81.04
CA GLY A 660 -95.34 -2.06 81.46
C GLY A 660 -95.12 -3.15 80.41
N HIS A 661 -94.32 -2.88 79.38
CA HIS A 661 -94.01 -3.78 78.27
C HIS A 661 -92.49 -3.94 78.10
N SER A 662 -92.04 -5.11 77.62
CA SER A 662 -90.63 -5.32 77.25
C SER A 662 -90.30 -4.61 75.92
N LEU A 663 -89.03 -4.31 75.68
CA LEU A 663 -88.55 -3.70 74.43
C LEU A 663 -89.01 -4.48 73.18
N ASP A 664 -89.02 -5.81 73.22
CA ASP A 664 -89.46 -6.62 72.08
C ASP A 664 -90.95 -6.48 71.78
N ALA A 665 -91.78 -6.27 72.81
CA ALA A 665 -93.20 -5.96 72.63
C ALA A 665 -93.40 -4.52 72.16
N LEU A 666 -92.66 -3.56 72.73
CA LEU A 666 -92.73 -2.15 72.34
C LEU A 666 -92.26 -1.93 70.90
N ARG A 667 -91.29 -2.70 70.40
CA ARG A 667 -90.85 -2.67 68.99
C ARG A 667 -91.96 -2.92 67.97
N GLN A 668 -93.08 -3.51 68.39
CA GLN A 668 -94.23 -3.83 67.53
C GLN A 668 -95.40 -2.83 67.71
N ILE A 669 -95.22 -1.80 68.53
CA ILE A 669 -96.24 -0.80 68.85
C ILE A 669 -95.70 0.55 68.39
N ALA A 670 -96.50 1.33 67.65
CA ALA A 670 -96.13 2.71 67.34
C ALA A 670 -96.44 3.62 68.54
N LEU A 671 -95.59 4.62 68.81
CA LEU A 671 -95.73 5.45 70.03
C LEU A 671 -97.12 6.08 70.19
N HIS A 672 -97.78 6.49 69.10
CA HIS A 672 -99.12 7.09 69.14
C HIS A 672 -100.22 6.10 69.55
N GLU A 673 -100.05 4.79 69.35
CA GLU A 673 -101.04 3.78 69.77
C GLU A 673 -101.16 3.70 71.31
N LEU A 674 -100.16 4.20 72.03
CA LEU A 674 -100.17 4.31 73.49
C LEU A 674 -100.82 5.62 73.98
N MET A 675 -101.32 6.48 73.08
CA MET A 675 -101.92 7.77 73.41
C MET A 675 -103.41 7.77 73.10
N PRO A 676 -104.31 7.85 74.11
CA PRO A 676 -105.76 7.83 73.85
C PRO A 676 -106.27 9.14 73.25
N ASP A 677 -105.54 10.24 73.41
CA ASP A 677 -105.97 11.59 73.00
C ASP A 677 -105.46 11.99 71.60
N ILE A 678 -104.58 11.20 70.98
CA ILE A 678 -103.91 11.54 69.70
C ILE A 678 -103.91 10.31 68.78
N ASP A 679 -104.56 10.41 67.63
CA ASP A 679 -104.53 9.36 66.61
C ASP A 679 -103.28 9.42 65.71
N ALA A 680 -103.08 8.42 64.85
CA ALA A 680 -101.91 8.30 63.98
C ALA A 680 -101.72 9.51 63.04
N VAL A 681 -102.82 10.07 62.52
CA VAL A 681 -102.79 11.21 61.59
C VAL A 681 -102.39 12.47 62.34
N THR A 682 -103.04 12.74 63.46
CA THR A 682 -102.76 13.90 64.33
C THR A 682 -101.33 13.85 64.85
N PHE A 683 -100.83 12.67 65.23
CA PHE A 683 -99.43 12.51 65.67
C PHE A 683 -98.44 12.78 64.53
N GLY A 684 -98.73 12.28 63.32
CA GLY A 684 -97.92 12.54 62.13
C GLY A 684 -97.83 14.02 61.78
N GLU A 685 -98.95 14.74 61.80
CA GLU A 685 -98.98 16.20 61.61
C GLU A 685 -98.22 16.96 62.70
N LEU A 686 -98.33 16.50 63.95
CA LEU A 686 -97.64 17.11 65.09
C LEU A 686 -96.12 16.98 64.96
N VAL A 687 -95.61 15.84 64.45
CA VAL A 687 -94.18 15.56 64.31
C VAL A 687 -93.60 15.99 62.94
N ALA A 688 -94.44 16.28 61.95
CA ALA A 688 -93.99 16.69 60.60
C ALA A 688 -93.04 17.92 60.57
N PRO A 689 -93.23 18.98 61.38
CA PRO A 689 -92.27 20.10 61.45
C PRO A 689 -90.90 19.67 61.96
N LEU A 690 -90.83 18.62 62.79
CA LEU A 690 -89.57 18.07 63.31
C LEU A 690 -88.85 17.24 62.24
N LEU A 691 -89.58 16.41 61.48
CA LEU A 691 -89.01 15.57 60.42
C LEU A 691 -88.57 16.37 59.18
N SER A 692 -89.24 17.48 58.90
CA SER A 692 -88.86 18.41 57.82
C SER A 692 -87.73 19.37 58.19
N GLY A 693 -87.34 19.42 59.46
CA GLY A 693 -86.34 20.35 59.98
C GLY A 693 -86.84 21.79 60.14
N GLU A 694 -88.16 22.03 60.12
CA GLU A 694 -88.74 23.34 60.41
C GLU A 694 -88.59 23.71 61.90
N LYS A 695 -88.61 22.72 62.79
CA LYS A 695 -88.35 22.86 64.23
C LYS A 695 -87.29 21.88 64.69
N ASP A 696 -86.44 22.30 65.63
CA ASP A 696 -85.41 21.45 66.24
C ASP A 696 -85.97 20.54 67.35
N GLU A 697 -87.08 20.95 67.97
CA GLU A 697 -87.73 20.22 69.06
C GLU A 697 -89.24 20.47 69.04
N ILE A 698 -90.01 19.45 69.42
CA ILE A 698 -91.44 19.56 69.64
C ILE A 698 -91.77 19.06 71.04
N VAL A 699 -92.51 19.88 71.78
CA VAL A 699 -93.02 19.57 73.11
C VAL A 699 -94.53 19.65 73.11
N PHE A 700 -95.20 18.61 73.60
CA PHE A 700 -96.66 18.58 73.72
C PHE A 700 -97.09 17.75 74.93
N GLU A 701 -98.22 18.11 75.53
CA GLU A 701 -98.85 17.33 76.59
C GLU A 701 -99.83 16.33 75.99
N THR A 702 -99.79 15.08 76.47
CA THR A 702 -100.70 14.01 76.09
C THR A 702 -100.89 13.07 77.26
N ARG A 703 -101.79 12.09 77.15
CA ARG A 703 -101.87 10.98 78.09
C ARG A 703 -101.21 9.76 77.48
N ILE A 704 -100.52 8.96 78.29
CA ILE A 704 -100.00 7.67 77.87
C ILE A 704 -100.67 6.57 78.67
N GLU A 705 -101.19 5.57 77.95
CA GLU A 705 -101.66 4.32 78.51
C GLU A 705 -100.50 3.39 78.83
N SER A 706 -100.61 2.75 79.98
CA SER A 706 -99.72 1.69 80.42
C SER A 706 -100.56 0.44 80.55
N GLY A 707 -100.04 -0.73 80.15
CA GLY A 707 -100.82 -1.97 80.08
C GLY A 707 -101.51 -2.38 81.38
N HIS A 708 -101.14 -1.80 82.54
CA HIS A 708 -101.67 -2.14 83.87
C HIS A 708 -102.13 -0.94 84.72
N GLN A 709 -102.14 0.29 84.20
CA GLN A 709 -102.51 1.51 84.95
C GLN A 709 -103.35 2.48 84.11
N PRO A 710 -104.24 3.28 84.73
CA PRO A 710 -105.02 4.28 84.01
C PRO A 710 -104.12 5.31 83.32
N ALA A 711 -104.54 5.80 82.15
CA ALA A 711 -103.80 6.76 81.33
C ALA A 711 -103.29 7.94 82.17
N ARG A 712 -101.98 8.17 82.17
CA ARG A 712 -101.33 9.24 82.96
C ARG A 712 -100.93 10.42 82.06
N PRO A 713 -101.04 11.67 82.54
CA PRO A 713 -100.60 12.82 81.77
C PRO A 713 -99.06 12.87 81.71
N VAL A 714 -98.54 13.06 80.50
CA VAL A 714 -97.12 13.23 80.23
C VAL A 714 -96.88 14.42 79.31
N GLU A 715 -95.77 15.11 79.54
CA GLU A 715 -95.19 16.04 78.58
C GLU A 715 -94.17 15.25 77.74
N MET A 716 -94.37 15.20 76.44
CA MET A 716 -93.49 14.53 75.49
C MET A 716 -92.60 15.55 74.80
N CYS A 717 -91.30 15.32 74.87
CA CYS A 717 -90.28 16.14 74.24
C CYS A 717 -89.59 15.33 73.14
N MET A 718 -89.71 15.74 71.88
CA MET A 718 -89.23 14.98 70.73
C MET A 718 -88.20 15.77 69.91
N GLN A 719 -87.14 15.09 69.51
CA GLN A 719 -86.05 15.61 68.67
C GLN A 719 -85.69 14.63 67.56
N TYR A 720 -85.45 15.13 66.34
CA TYR A 720 -85.09 14.30 65.19
C TYR A 720 -83.62 14.47 64.81
N PHE A 721 -82.89 13.36 64.74
CA PHE A 721 -81.47 13.32 64.41
C PHE A 721 -81.29 12.78 62.99
N ALA A 722 -81.45 13.67 62.00
CA ALA A 722 -81.38 13.34 60.57
C ALA A 722 -79.98 12.95 60.07
N GLN A 723 -78.92 13.37 60.77
CA GLN A 723 -77.52 13.16 60.37
C GLN A 723 -76.95 11.80 60.80
N GLU A 724 -77.63 11.11 61.72
CA GLU A 724 -77.24 9.76 62.15
C GLU A 724 -77.59 8.73 61.06
N GLN A 725 -76.83 7.63 60.99
CA GLN A 725 -77.06 6.55 60.01
C GLN A 725 -77.32 5.22 60.74
N PRO A 726 -78.58 4.74 60.85
CA PRO A 726 -79.81 5.33 60.30
C PRO A 726 -80.32 6.54 61.11
N PRO A 727 -81.14 7.43 60.51
CA PRO A 727 -81.70 8.59 61.21
C PRO A 727 -82.68 8.12 62.29
N VAL A 728 -82.65 8.79 63.44
CA VAL A 728 -83.43 8.38 64.62
C VAL A 728 -84.26 9.52 65.17
N LEU A 729 -85.45 9.19 65.68
CA LEU A 729 -86.33 10.13 66.36
C LEU A 729 -86.29 9.82 67.86
N VAL A 730 -85.80 10.74 68.68
CA VAL A 730 -85.71 10.55 70.13
C VAL A 730 -86.87 11.26 70.81
N ALA A 731 -87.56 10.56 71.70
CA ALA A 731 -88.66 11.09 72.50
C ALA A 731 -88.37 10.88 73.99
N ILE A 732 -88.56 11.92 74.79
CA ILE A 732 -88.42 11.88 76.24
C ILE A 732 -89.79 12.20 76.85
N ALA A 733 -90.34 11.27 77.64
CA ALA A 733 -91.61 11.46 78.31
C ALA A 733 -91.42 11.82 79.79
N HIS A 734 -92.05 12.91 80.22
CA HIS A 734 -92.05 13.41 81.59
C HIS A 734 -93.45 13.33 82.20
N ASP A 735 -93.59 12.67 83.35
CA ASP A 735 -94.87 12.55 84.06
C ASP A 735 -95.27 13.88 84.72
N THR A 736 -96.43 14.42 84.33
CA THR A 736 -96.92 15.74 84.78
C THR A 736 -98.04 15.66 85.82
N ALA A 737 -98.39 14.46 86.32
CA ALA A 737 -99.52 14.27 87.23
C ALA A 737 -99.45 15.12 88.52
N LYS A 738 -98.23 15.43 89.00
CA LYS A 738 -98.02 16.30 90.17
C LYS A 738 -98.08 17.81 89.88
N ARG A 739 -97.96 18.24 88.61
CA ARG A 739 -98.03 19.66 88.21
C ARG A 739 -99.48 20.12 88.02
N GLN A 740 -100.34 19.28 87.44
CA GLN A 740 -101.74 19.64 87.17
C GLN A 740 -102.62 19.76 88.43
N SER A 741 -102.22 19.18 89.57
CA SER A 741 -102.94 19.32 90.85
C SER A 741 -102.78 20.69 91.52
N ILE A 742 -101.88 21.56 91.03
CA ILE A 742 -101.57 22.87 91.63
C ILE A 742 -102.28 24.03 90.88
N GLY A 743 -102.75 23.83 89.64
CA GLY A 743 -103.25 24.89 88.74
C GLY A 743 -104.74 25.24 88.80
N SER A 744 -105.57 24.55 89.58
CA SER A 744 -107.04 24.78 89.63
C SER A 744 -107.50 25.85 90.63
N PHE A 745 -106.60 26.72 91.09
CA PHE A 745 -106.80 27.60 92.26
C PHE A 745 -106.54 29.10 91.97
N ASP A 746 -106.91 29.68 90.83
CA ASP A 746 -107.16 31.14 90.79
C ASP A 746 -107.97 31.57 89.56
N GLY A 747 -109.21 32.01 89.81
CA GLY A 747 -110.17 32.42 88.79
C GLY A 747 -111.16 33.43 89.38
N ARG A 748 -110.66 34.52 89.98
CA ARG A 748 -111.42 35.74 90.28
C ARG A 748 -110.51 36.97 90.26
N ARG A 749 -110.42 37.64 89.11
CA ARG A 749 -110.43 39.11 88.98
C ARG A 749 -110.40 39.50 87.50
N GLU A 750 -111.57 39.84 86.97
CA GLU A 750 -111.73 40.68 85.78
C GLU A 750 -112.39 42.02 86.19
N ALA A 751 -111.94 43.10 85.54
CA ALA A 751 -112.59 44.39 85.25
C ALA A 751 -112.81 45.47 86.35
N ALA A 752 -112.07 46.59 86.21
CA ALA A 752 -112.44 48.02 86.33
C ALA A 752 -111.16 48.85 86.60
N SER A 753 -110.85 50.00 85.99
CA SER A 753 -111.54 50.90 85.04
C SER A 753 -110.57 52.06 84.76
N ASP A 754 -110.56 52.61 83.53
CA ASP A 754 -109.92 53.87 83.10
C ASP A 754 -108.41 54.11 83.34
#